data_AF-A0AAW9V5Z0-F1
#
_entry.id   AF-A0AAW9V5Z0-F1
#
_cell.length_a   1.000
_cell.length_b   1.000
_cell.length_c   1.000
_cell.angle_alpha   90.00
_cell.angle_beta   90.00
_cell.angle_gamma   90.00
#
_symmetry.space_group_name_H-M   'P 1'
#
loop_
_entity.id
_entity.type
_entity.pdbx_description
1 polymer ?
#
loop_
_entity_poly.entity_id
_entity_poly.type
_entity_poly.pdbx_seq_one_letter_code
_entity_poly.pdbx_strand_id
1 'polypeptide(L)'
;MSSSVSTVKQKLANGFVIFTAIWSSAIMPVIPAYAKMLDNKELPSLGSDQIIDENNTEHLAAEYTKTVGTFLSQKKTMKDLSQIAQDYARNKVSSEATKEIEHWLSKAGNVKLNIDFDKKFSIKNSQFDWLIPWYDQEDILLFTQHTLHRYDERFHTNNGIGLRYFHEKSTIGMNAFIDHDFSHAHTRVGLGVEYWQDYLKLNANSYFGLTSWKSASELNHDFNAKPAHGWDIQVEGWLPNYPHLGGNLRYEQYYGDSVALFGKTKRQKNPNAATIGANWTPFPLFTLNASHKLGSEKQVETQAKLQFTWTFGKNLAHHLDPTKVAETRRLSGNRYDFVERNNNIILNYQKKTVLHLSLPSKIQGITGQSVPLVKSFTSKYPLKHIEWQAPEFLAVGGSISSDDQTATLTLPSYQTSNAAKDVQRINRYRLRAIAYDIKGNASPVAETLIEITHSGSISISPRDMKFHGKGLANGNDINGLTAIARDSLGHAIPNTKVVFVLPNALTLASQKTKTTTSSSVQNSLRKKMQTMKVAKPWEYITTTNDKGEALVQFTSVIAGSYEISAYTGNHQPAKAQVVFKPDSAQASIHSFTITRSGVLADGISTNSVKAHITDKNKNPLANQEVTFSATHAKIVDKATTNENGIVEVTLTSLKAGSSEVTISINGQSETKSVQFLSGKLHQVTILDVPEVYAGRESQVSFQLLDSHGNPIIDAQNDITTIIDKKTESTAIWDTDIDKGIYAAKISGQQPGTHTIQVVMGKTVSQEQKFNTRGTNAVASVAADGSGPLGTLGVIADIEIDINPNRTDFKSGDNPLVMVTLKDSFGNEIENIDPSNIHLGDLKGNDIAWRQDGKYDYIVNLPLTKTGDIDITAHVNGIFSPKTVLTVSHNVDISKIQDVVLPPINNTPQAGETPSISVVLTDSHGNPVNDVKQLEVIIAGTPHTLPATQNPDGSYTVTLPAQHSGKQDVQVIINGKDSNKATLTVQAPTPIPSKVQGNTGEQGVLETVTLSSAALTGLQSGDTLDLTVTAKDAFKNPLTGLASAIALTHGQTGSVTWTDNQDGTYTASLTLSKLGKDNLTATANKVDSNTLKVNVTNRTGHTGVQNVAITPTNKAPQAGETPTLTVTLTDSNGNPVNDIQQLEVTIAGTTHTLPATQNPDGSYTVPLPAQHSGKQDIQVNINGKDSNKETLTVQAPTPIPSKVQGNMGEQGVLETVALSSAALTGLQSGDTLDLTVTAKDAFKNPLTGLASAIALTHGQTGS
;
A
#
# COMPACT_ATOMS: atom_id res chain seq x y z
N MET A 1 -26.78 4.90 10.36
CA MET A 1 -27.17 4.16 11.59
C MET A 1 -26.00 3.25 11.94
N SER A 2 -25.53 3.12 13.19
CA SER A 2 -25.75 3.96 14.38
C SER A 2 -24.64 3.71 15.41
N SER A 3 -23.76 4.71 15.58
CA SER A 3 -23.08 5.13 16.83
C SER A 3 -22.91 4.15 18.01
N SER A 4 -21.65 3.85 18.34
CA SER A 4 -21.20 3.51 19.71
C SER A 4 -19.77 4.01 19.96
N VAL A 5 -19.57 5.34 19.98
CA VAL A 5 -18.27 5.95 20.31
C VAL A 5 -18.07 5.97 21.82
N SER A 6 -17.22 5.07 22.34
CA SER A 6 -16.81 5.08 23.74
C SER A 6 -15.78 6.18 24.01
N THR A 7 -16.18 7.19 24.79
CA THR A 7 -15.28 8.27 25.22
C THR A 7 -14.40 7.78 26.38
N VAL A 8 -13.20 7.28 26.06
CA VAL A 8 -12.21 6.90 27.07
C VAL A 8 -11.70 8.15 27.80
N LYS A 9 -12.20 8.37 29.03
CA LYS A 9 -11.64 9.36 29.96
C LYS A 9 -10.32 8.85 30.57
N GLN A 10 -9.52 9.80 31.04
CA GLN A 10 -8.16 9.60 31.53
C GLN A 10 -8.05 8.57 32.67
N LYS A 11 -7.20 7.55 32.48
CA LYS A 11 -6.36 6.94 33.52
C LYS A 11 -4.95 6.79 32.93
N LEU A 12 -4.02 7.66 33.32
CA LEU A 12 -2.70 7.80 32.68
C LEU A 12 -1.50 7.69 33.65
N ALA A 13 -1.75 7.33 34.91
CA ALA A 13 -0.73 7.25 35.95
C ALA A 13 0.13 5.97 35.86
N ASN A 14 -0.43 4.81 36.20
CA ASN A 14 0.33 3.56 36.37
C ASN A 14 1.03 3.08 35.09
N GLY A 15 0.46 3.36 33.91
CA GLY A 15 1.06 2.95 32.63
C GLY A 15 2.40 3.62 32.30
N PHE A 16 2.72 4.77 32.92
CA PHE A 16 3.98 5.48 32.63
C PHE A 16 5.20 4.74 33.17
N VAL A 17 5.16 4.28 34.43
CA VAL A 17 6.28 3.58 35.09
C VAL A 17 6.61 2.26 34.39
N ILE A 18 5.57 1.49 34.05
CA ILE A 18 5.69 0.22 33.33
C ILE A 18 6.28 0.45 31.92
N PHE A 19 5.84 1.50 31.22
CA PHE A 19 6.39 1.85 29.90
C PHE A 19 7.88 2.23 29.99
N THR A 20 8.30 3.00 30.99
CA THR A 20 9.73 3.32 31.16
C THR A 20 10.58 2.09 31.49
N ALA A 21 10.11 1.17 32.34
CA ALA A 21 10.87 0.00 32.77
C ALA A 21 11.08 -1.04 31.66
N ILE A 22 10.03 -1.34 30.87
CA ILE A 22 10.10 -2.33 29.77
C ILE A 22 11.07 -1.87 28.67
N TRP A 23 11.12 -0.56 28.37
CA TRP A 23 12.02 -0.02 27.36
C TRP A 23 13.51 -0.07 27.77
N SER A 24 13.84 0.12 29.05
CA SER A 24 15.23 -0.01 29.53
C SER A 24 15.81 -1.42 29.36
N SER A 25 14.99 -2.48 29.46
CA SER A 25 15.43 -3.86 29.23
C SER A 25 15.54 -4.26 27.75
N ALA A 26 14.87 -3.55 26.84
CA ALA A 26 14.70 -3.99 25.45
C ALA A 26 15.83 -3.57 24.48
N ILE A 27 16.76 -2.70 24.91
CA ILE A 27 17.81 -2.12 24.05
C ILE A 27 19.22 -2.41 24.59
N MET A 28 19.56 -3.70 24.78
CA MET A 28 20.93 -4.14 25.06
C MET A 28 21.46 -5.17 24.05
N PRO A 29 22.03 -4.70 22.93
CA PRO A 29 23.08 -5.40 22.20
C PRO A 29 24.47 -4.88 22.61
N VAL A 30 25.40 -5.80 22.89
CA VAL A 30 26.85 -5.56 23.10
C VAL A 30 27.23 -4.70 24.33
N ILE A 31 27.35 -5.35 25.50
CA ILE A 31 28.23 -4.91 26.60
C ILE A 31 29.36 -5.94 26.76
N PRO A 32 30.63 -5.54 26.96
CA PRO A 32 31.72 -6.48 27.20
C PRO A 32 31.54 -7.25 28.53
N ALA A 33 31.87 -8.54 28.53
CA ALA A 33 31.62 -9.49 29.64
C ALA A 33 32.39 -9.19 30.96
N TYR A 34 33.14 -8.09 31.04
CA TYR A 34 33.84 -7.63 32.24
C TYR A 34 33.17 -6.42 32.92
N ALA A 35 32.11 -5.84 32.34
CA ALA A 35 31.34 -4.80 33.00
C ALA A 35 30.42 -5.41 34.08
N LYS A 36 30.79 -5.26 35.36
CA LYS A 36 29.87 -5.55 36.48
C LYS A 36 28.72 -4.54 36.43
N MET A 37 27.59 -4.96 35.88
CA MET A 37 26.33 -4.23 36.03
C MET A 37 25.91 -4.24 37.50
N LEU A 38 25.21 -3.19 37.93
CA LEU A 38 24.62 -3.12 39.26
C LEU A 38 23.63 -4.28 39.43
N ASP A 39 23.74 -5.05 40.52
CA ASP A 39 22.70 -6.01 40.88
C ASP A 39 21.38 -5.27 41.15
N ASN A 40 20.24 -5.95 41.08
CA ASN A 40 18.92 -5.35 41.33
C ASN A 40 18.76 -4.83 42.78
N LYS A 41 19.73 -5.16 43.66
CA LYS A 41 19.91 -4.69 45.05
C LYS A 41 20.89 -3.53 45.20
N GLU A 42 21.69 -3.22 44.17
CA GLU A 42 22.64 -2.11 44.13
C GLU A 42 22.03 -0.85 43.44
N LEU A 43 20.84 -0.98 42.85
CA LEU A 43 19.99 0.17 42.49
C LEU A 43 19.60 0.97 43.75
N PRO A 44 19.56 2.31 43.69
CA PRO A 44 19.25 3.13 44.86
C PRO A 44 17.80 2.96 45.29
N SER A 45 17.58 2.23 46.39
CA SER A 45 16.29 2.27 47.08
C SER A 45 16.02 3.71 47.55
N LEU A 46 14.78 4.17 47.49
CA LEU A 46 14.43 5.55 47.84
C LEU A 46 14.45 5.84 49.36
N GLY A 47 15.06 4.95 50.16
CA GLY A 47 15.64 5.25 51.47
C GLY A 47 14.65 5.48 52.60
N SER A 48 14.24 4.39 53.24
CA SER A 48 13.71 4.37 54.61
C SER A 48 14.08 3.06 55.31
N ASP A 49 14.99 3.09 56.28
CA ASP A 49 15.23 2.00 57.22
C ASP A 49 14.11 1.93 58.27
N GLN A 50 12.88 1.60 57.85
CA GLN A 50 11.79 1.09 58.69
C GLN A 50 10.86 0.16 57.90
N ILE A 51 9.97 -0.53 58.61
CA ILE A 51 9.24 -1.72 58.15
C ILE A 51 8.21 -1.40 57.04
N ILE A 52 8.03 -2.38 56.15
CA ILE A 52 7.36 -2.28 54.85
C ILE A 52 5.82 -2.14 54.98
N ASP A 53 5.26 -1.22 54.19
CA ASP A 53 3.90 -1.26 53.64
C ASP A 53 4.00 -0.88 52.14
N GLU A 54 3.57 -1.77 51.25
CA GLU A 54 3.98 -1.75 49.84
C GLU A 54 3.23 -0.72 48.99
N ASN A 55 2.06 -0.23 49.45
CA ASN A 55 1.14 0.57 48.62
C ASN A 55 1.61 2.00 48.26
N ASN A 56 2.53 2.60 49.03
CA ASN A 56 2.86 4.02 48.86
C ASN A 56 3.80 4.34 47.69
N THR A 57 4.59 3.37 47.22
CA THR A 57 5.57 3.61 46.13
C THR A 57 4.88 3.92 44.80
N GLU A 58 3.83 3.18 44.46
CA GLU A 58 3.00 3.49 43.29
C GLU A 58 2.18 4.76 43.50
N HIS A 59 1.62 4.97 44.70
CA HIS A 59 0.79 6.14 44.98
C HIS A 59 1.57 7.45 44.78
N LEU A 60 2.82 7.52 45.25
CA LEU A 60 3.70 8.66 45.02
C LEU A 60 3.99 8.88 43.53
N ALA A 61 4.35 7.83 42.77
CA ALA A 61 4.58 7.93 41.32
C ALA A 61 3.32 8.37 40.54
N ALA A 62 2.14 7.90 40.96
CA ALA A 62 0.85 8.31 40.42
C ALA A 62 0.50 9.76 40.77
N GLU A 63 0.82 10.22 41.98
CA GLU A 63 0.59 11.59 42.44
C GLU A 63 1.55 12.59 41.75
N TYR A 64 2.81 12.21 41.51
CA TYR A 64 3.76 13.01 40.74
C TYR A 64 3.32 13.15 39.28
N THR A 65 2.97 12.05 38.60
CA THR A 65 2.47 12.10 37.21
C THR A 65 1.15 12.86 37.09
N LYS A 66 0.25 12.73 38.06
CA LYS A 66 -0.98 13.54 38.19
C LYS A 66 -0.69 15.04 38.38
N THR A 67 0.29 15.41 39.21
CA THR A 67 0.64 16.81 39.50
C THR A 67 1.34 17.48 38.32
N VAL A 68 2.39 16.85 37.77
CA VAL A 68 3.10 17.35 36.58
C VAL A 68 2.16 17.33 35.35
N GLY A 69 1.35 16.29 35.18
CA GLY A 69 0.32 16.22 34.14
C GLY A 69 -0.76 17.30 34.27
N THR A 70 -1.12 17.70 35.50
CA THR A 70 -2.04 18.82 35.75
C THR A 70 -1.38 20.16 35.40
N PHE A 71 -0.10 20.36 35.74
CA PHE A 71 0.65 21.55 35.36
C PHE A 71 0.80 21.68 33.83
N LEU A 72 1.17 20.58 33.15
CA LEU A 72 1.37 20.53 31.70
C LEU A 72 0.05 20.57 30.88
N SER A 73 -1.10 20.25 31.47
CA SER A 73 -2.40 20.29 30.78
C SER A 73 -3.15 21.62 30.92
N GLN A 74 -2.84 22.45 31.92
CA GLN A 74 -3.48 23.74 32.12
C GLN A 74 -2.89 24.84 31.22
N LYS A 75 -3.75 25.54 30.48
CA LYS A 75 -3.38 26.66 29.59
C LYS A 75 -3.13 27.95 30.38
N LYS A 76 -2.07 27.94 31.21
CA LYS A 76 -1.62 29.08 32.05
C LYS A 76 -1.21 30.28 31.18
N THR A 77 -1.34 31.46 31.74
CA THR A 77 -0.85 32.73 31.17
C THR A 77 0.36 33.26 31.94
N MET A 78 1.08 34.21 31.34
CA MET A 78 2.20 34.91 31.99
C MET A 78 1.77 35.63 33.28
N LYS A 79 0.49 36.03 33.41
CA LYS A 79 -0.05 36.65 34.63
C LYS A 79 -0.07 35.66 35.79
N ASP A 80 -0.58 34.45 35.54
CA ASP A 80 -0.65 33.37 36.54
C ASP A 80 0.75 32.98 37.03
N LEU A 81 1.71 32.86 36.10
CA LEU A 81 3.11 32.56 36.41
C LEU A 81 3.79 33.68 37.21
N SER A 82 3.51 34.95 36.88
CA SER A 82 4.04 36.09 37.66
C SER A 82 3.48 36.14 39.09
N GLN A 83 2.25 35.67 39.29
CA GLN A 83 1.59 35.63 40.58
C GLN A 83 2.16 34.50 41.45
N ILE A 84 2.30 33.29 40.90
CA ILE A 84 3.00 32.16 41.56
C ILE A 84 4.44 32.56 41.97
N ALA A 85 5.17 33.27 41.09
CA ALA A 85 6.52 33.75 41.40
C ALA A 85 6.54 34.79 42.53
N GLN A 86 5.57 35.71 42.58
CA GLN A 86 5.44 36.68 43.68
C GLN A 86 5.03 36.03 45.00
N ASP A 87 4.12 35.06 44.97
CA ASP A 87 3.67 34.35 46.17
C ASP A 87 4.78 33.46 46.75
N TYR A 88 5.64 32.87 45.90
CA TYR A 88 6.84 32.17 46.35
C TYR A 88 7.88 33.13 46.94
N ALA A 89 8.15 34.26 46.26
CA ALA A 89 9.11 35.27 46.72
C ALA A 89 8.71 35.97 48.04
N ARG A 90 7.42 36.03 48.37
CA ARG A 90 6.90 36.62 49.62
C ARG A 90 6.98 35.69 50.83
N ASN A 91 7.08 34.38 50.65
CA ASN A 91 6.78 33.39 51.69
C ASN A 91 7.96 32.57 52.23
N LYS A 92 9.21 32.80 51.81
CA LYS A 92 10.38 32.03 52.29
C LYS A 92 11.27 32.75 53.31
N VAL A 93 10.95 32.56 54.59
CA VAL A 93 11.94 32.51 55.70
C VAL A 93 11.61 31.31 56.63
N SER A 94 11.40 30.13 56.03
CA SER A 94 11.24 28.86 56.77
C SER A 94 12.04 27.74 56.09
N SER A 95 12.67 26.88 56.89
CA SER A 95 13.65 25.88 56.45
C SER A 95 13.03 24.64 55.79
N GLU A 96 11.85 24.23 56.25
CA GLU A 96 11.24 22.94 55.92
C GLU A 96 10.85 22.83 54.45
N ALA A 97 10.25 23.88 53.88
CA ALA A 97 9.93 23.97 52.44
C ALA A 97 11.17 24.08 51.53
N THR A 98 12.38 23.99 52.09
CA THR A 98 13.64 23.83 51.34
C THR A 98 14.14 22.40 51.45
N LYS A 99 14.10 21.79 52.65
CA LYS A 99 14.42 20.37 52.85
C LYS A 99 13.56 19.44 52.00
N GLU A 100 12.27 19.74 51.85
CA GLU A 100 11.34 18.93 51.06
C GLU A 100 11.67 18.96 49.56
N ILE A 101 12.05 20.13 49.03
CA ILE A 101 12.51 20.31 47.64
C ILE A 101 13.87 19.62 47.42
N GLU A 102 14.81 19.76 48.37
CA GLU A 102 16.08 19.05 48.30
C GLU A 102 15.89 17.53 48.39
N HIS A 103 14.97 17.02 49.22
CA HIS A 103 14.67 15.58 49.30
C HIS A 103 14.04 15.05 48.00
N TRP A 104 13.15 15.83 47.38
CA TRP A 104 12.53 15.50 46.08
C TRP A 104 13.57 15.43 44.95
N LEU A 105 14.57 16.32 44.94
CA LEU A 105 15.56 16.43 43.86
C LEU A 105 16.91 15.74 44.13
N SER A 106 17.25 15.38 45.37
CA SER A 106 18.54 14.76 45.70
C SER A 106 18.61 13.26 45.40
N LYS A 107 17.48 12.60 45.14
CA LYS A 107 17.40 11.14 44.89
C LYS A 107 17.13 10.76 43.43
N ALA A 108 16.85 11.73 42.55
CA ALA A 108 16.21 11.50 41.26
C ALA A 108 17.06 11.92 40.03
N GLY A 109 18.39 11.71 40.06
CA GLY A 109 19.24 12.00 38.90
C GLY A 109 19.24 13.49 38.49
N ASN A 110 19.47 13.75 37.20
CA ASN A 110 19.45 15.11 36.63
C ASN A 110 18.07 15.46 36.07
N VAL A 111 17.57 16.67 36.34
CA VAL A 111 16.23 17.12 35.90
C VAL A 111 16.31 18.50 35.23
N LYS A 112 15.61 18.68 34.10
CA LYS A 112 15.54 19.96 33.36
C LYS A 112 14.11 20.26 32.91
N LEU A 113 13.57 21.40 33.34
CA LEU A 113 12.26 21.92 32.97
C LEU A 113 12.44 23.08 31.99
N ASN A 114 11.77 23.02 30.84
CA ASN A 114 11.78 24.06 29.80
C ASN A 114 10.34 24.54 29.54
N ILE A 115 10.15 25.85 29.38
CA ILE A 115 8.88 26.45 28.96
C ILE A 115 9.18 27.47 27.86
N ASP A 116 8.67 27.21 26.65
CA ASP A 116 8.91 28.05 25.47
C ASP A 116 7.67 28.89 25.15
N PHE A 117 7.86 30.18 24.88
CA PHE A 117 6.83 31.17 24.60
C PHE A 117 7.00 31.74 23.19
N ASP A 118 5.88 31.95 22.48
CA ASP A 118 5.90 32.71 21.22
C ASP A 118 5.96 34.23 21.45
N LYS A 119 6.10 35.01 20.36
CA LYS A 119 6.07 36.49 20.40
C LYS A 119 4.75 37.13 20.87
N LYS A 120 3.71 36.35 21.22
CA LYS A 120 2.47 36.81 21.87
C LYS A 120 2.42 36.41 23.36
N PHE A 121 3.52 35.89 23.91
CA PHE A 121 3.63 35.33 25.26
C PHE A 121 2.68 34.15 25.51
N SER A 122 2.30 33.42 24.46
CA SER A 122 1.55 32.17 24.59
C SER A 122 2.52 30.98 24.69
N ILE A 123 2.22 30.05 25.61
CA ILE A 123 3.05 28.85 25.80
C ILE A 123 2.96 27.96 24.56
N LYS A 124 4.11 27.77 23.91
CA LYS A 124 4.34 26.97 22.69
C LYS A 124 4.74 25.54 23.00
N ASN A 125 5.54 25.37 24.04
CA ASN A 125 6.09 24.11 24.53
C ASN A 125 6.16 24.15 26.07
N SER A 126 5.97 23.00 26.69
CA SER A 126 6.34 22.76 28.09
C SER A 126 6.94 21.36 28.17
N GLN A 127 8.20 21.25 28.61
CA GLN A 127 9.04 20.06 28.47
C GLN A 127 9.79 19.77 29.77
N PHE A 128 9.66 18.53 30.27
CA PHE A 128 10.39 17.98 31.39
C PHE A 128 11.33 16.89 30.88
N ASP A 129 12.63 17.10 31.05
CA ASP A 129 13.69 16.14 30.74
C ASP A 129 14.25 15.54 32.04
N TRP A 130 14.49 14.23 32.07
CA TRP A 130 15.03 13.47 33.20
C TRP A 130 16.14 12.54 32.72
N LEU A 131 17.32 12.58 33.35
CA LEU A 131 18.50 11.79 32.98
C LEU A 131 19.00 10.96 34.15
N ILE A 132 19.16 9.66 33.91
CA ILE A 132 19.48 8.63 34.90
C ILE A 132 20.80 7.95 34.49
N PRO A 133 21.89 8.06 35.27
CA PRO A 133 23.12 7.32 35.04
C PRO A 133 22.96 5.84 35.44
N TRP A 134 23.34 4.92 34.57
CA TRP A 134 23.29 3.46 34.80
C TRP A 134 24.67 2.84 35.01
N TYR A 135 25.70 3.40 34.38
CA TYR A 135 27.10 3.02 34.61
C TYR A 135 27.95 4.30 34.56
N ASP A 136 28.70 4.57 35.62
CA ASP A 136 29.36 5.85 35.85
C ASP A 136 30.80 5.61 36.35
N GLN A 137 31.78 5.80 35.46
CA GLN A 137 33.22 5.68 35.72
C GLN A 137 33.94 6.90 35.14
N GLU A 138 35.13 7.26 35.64
CA GLU A 138 35.78 8.53 35.28
C GLU A 138 35.83 8.81 33.77
N ASP A 139 36.14 7.80 32.96
CA ASP A 139 36.24 7.86 31.50
C ASP A 139 34.95 7.52 30.73
N ILE A 140 33.91 6.95 31.35
CA ILE A 140 32.72 6.47 30.63
C ILE A 140 31.40 6.61 31.41
N LEU A 141 30.34 7.04 30.72
CA LEU A 141 28.98 7.18 31.23
C LEU A 141 27.96 6.50 30.31
N LEU A 142 27.25 5.49 30.81
CA LEU A 142 26.02 4.97 30.21
C LEU A 142 24.82 5.57 30.97
N PHE A 143 23.84 6.11 30.26
CA PHE A 143 22.66 6.75 30.85
C PHE A 143 21.39 6.50 30.02
N THR A 144 20.21 6.63 30.65
CA THR A 144 18.95 6.83 29.94
C THR A 144 18.47 8.26 30.11
N GLN A 145 17.72 8.76 29.12
CA GLN A 145 17.07 10.06 29.16
C GLN A 145 15.60 9.91 28.76
N HIS A 146 14.72 10.44 29.60
CA HIS A 146 13.28 10.43 29.46
C HIS A 146 12.78 11.87 29.39
N THR A 147 12.14 12.24 28.28
CA THR A 147 11.47 13.53 28.10
C THR A 147 9.96 13.32 28.04
N LEU A 148 9.22 14.18 28.74
CA LEU A 148 7.78 14.39 28.56
C LEU A 148 7.55 15.83 28.11
N HIS A 149 6.82 16.05 27.01
CA HIS A 149 6.47 17.43 26.63
C HIS A 149 5.10 17.61 25.98
N ARG A 150 4.68 18.87 25.91
CA ARG A 150 3.46 19.30 25.23
C ARG A 150 3.76 20.39 24.21
N TYR A 151 3.69 20.07 22.91
CA TYR A 151 4.02 20.97 21.80
C TYR A 151 2.90 21.02 20.74
N ASP A 152 2.49 22.24 20.33
CA ASP A 152 1.36 22.49 19.39
C ASP A 152 0.08 21.70 19.77
N GLU A 153 -0.24 21.72 21.07
CA GLU A 153 -1.36 21.04 21.74
C GLU A 153 -1.29 19.49 21.80
N ARG A 154 -0.21 18.90 21.27
CA ARG A 154 0.07 17.45 21.31
C ARG A 154 0.91 17.09 22.53
N PHE A 155 0.68 15.92 23.11
CA PHE A 155 1.53 15.32 24.16
C PHE A 155 2.45 14.26 23.55
N HIS A 156 3.74 14.37 23.84
CA HIS A 156 4.77 13.43 23.39
C HIS A 156 5.62 12.93 24.54
N THR A 157 6.23 11.76 24.33
CA THR A 157 7.38 11.29 25.10
C THR A 157 8.56 11.02 24.17
N ASN A 158 9.77 11.20 24.69
CA ASN A 158 11.02 10.79 24.08
C ASN A 158 11.76 9.92 25.09
N ASN A 159 12.13 8.70 24.74
CA ASN A 159 12.87 7.80 25.63
C ASN A 159 14.12 7.34 24.89
N GLY A 160 15.28 7.49 25.50
CA GLY A 160 16.55 7.16 24.86
C GLY A 160 17.62 6.66 25.80
N ILE A 161 18.64 6.07 25.19
CA ILE A 161 19.86 5.59 25.81
C ILE A 161 21.04 6.35 25.22
N GLY A 162 22.02 6.71 26.04
CA GLY A 162 23.21 7.44 25.64
C GLY A 162 24.47 6.86 26.28
N LEU A 163 25.55 6.90 25.52
CA LEU A 163 26.89 6.50 25.94
C LEU A 163 27.85 7.67 25.67
N ARG A 164 28.61 8.08 26.68
CA ARG A 164 29.65 9.11 26.57
C ARG A 164 30.99 8.60 27.03
N TYR A 165 32.03 8.91 26.27
CA TYR A 165 33.43 8.68 26.60
C TYR A 165 34.12 10.01 26.87
N PHE A 166 34.85 10.09 27.98
CA PHE A 166 35.48 11.29 28.53
C PHE A 166 37.00 11.17 28.40
N HIS A 167 37.59 12.13 27.71
CA HIS A 167 39.03 12.30 27.59
C HIS A 167 39.42 13.66 28.18
N GLU A 168 40.71 13.88 28.52
CA GLU A 168 41.19 15.03 29.33
C GLU A 168 40.61 16.41 28.94
N LYS A 169 40.35 16.61 27.65
CA LYS A 169 39.93 17.90 27.06
C LYS A 169 38.72 17.80 26.12
N SER A 170 38.08 16.63 26.02
CA SER A 170 36.88 16.45 25.19
C SER A 170 36.04 15.24 25.59
N THR A 171 34.72 15.35 25.47
CA THR A 171 33.78 14.23 25.54
C THR A 171 33.26 13.89 24.15
N ILE A 172 33.15 12.60 23.83
CA ILE A 172 32.46 12.10 22.63
C ILE A 172 31.27 11.27 23.09
N GLY A 173 30.09 11.51 22.52
CA GLY A 173 28.86 10.78 22.86
C GLY A 173 28.16 10.20 21.65
N MET A 174 27.40 9.13 21.87
CA MET A 174 26.42 8.59 20.94
C MET A 174 25.12 8.28 21.68
N ASN A 175 23.99 8.46 21.02
CA ASN A 175 22.67 8.26 21.62
C ASN A 175 21.63 7.75 20.62
N ALA A 176 20.62 7.06 21.15
CA ALA A 176 19.47 6.57 20.41
C ALA A 176 18.19 6.87 21.19
N PHE A 177 17.19 7.43 20.52
CA PHE A 177 15.91 7.84 21.10
C PHE A 177 14.74 7.29 20.31
N ILE A 178 13.65 6.93 20.99
CA ILE A 178 12.35 6.64 20.41
C ILE A 178 11.36 7.67 20.91
N ASP A 179 10.77 8.39 19.95
CA ASP A 179 9.82 9.48 20.20
C ASP A 179 8.41 9.02 19.83
N HIS A 180 7.43 9.26 20.70
CA HIS A 180 6.03 8.90 20.48
C HIS A 180 5.06 10.06 20.76
N ASP A 181 4.22 10.38 19.77
CA ASP A 181 3.08 11.31 19.87
C ASP A 181 1.84 10.51 20.32
N PHE A 182 1.47 10.61 21.60
CA PHE A 182 0.28 9.94 22.14
C PHE A 182 -1.03 10.53 21.60
N SER A 183 -1.01 11.73 21.01
CA SER A 183 -2.21 12.43 20.53
C SER A 183 -2.64 11.93 19.14
N HIS A 184 -1.69 11.42 18.34
CA HIS A 184 -1.93 10.89 16.98
C HIS A 184 -1.35 9.48 16.77
N ALA A 185 -0.78 8.86 17.81
CA ALA A 185 -0.08 7.59 17.79
C ALA A 185 1.04 7.53 16.72
N HIS A 186 1.86 8.56 16.61
CA HIS A 186 2.99 8.63 15.67
C HIS A 186 4.33 8.34 16.37
N THR A 187 5.14 7.44 15.80
CA THR A 187 6.44 7.03 16.37
C THR A 187 7.57 7.28 15.38
N ARG A 188 8.70 7.79 15.85
CA ARG A 188 9.97 7.87 15.11
C ARG A 188 11.14 7.43 15.99
N VAL A 189 12.21 6.96 15.38
CA VAL A 189 13.53 6.80 16.04
C VAL A 189 14.40 7.99 15.68
N GLY A 190 15.26 8.40 16.60
CA GLY A 190 16.36 9.34 16.37
C GLY A 190 17.69 8.73 16.79
N LEU A 191 18.74 8.99 16.02
CA LEU A 191 20.12 8.61 16.35
C LEU A 191 20.97 9.88 16.37
N GLY A 192 21.78 10.06 17.40
CA GLY A 192 22.57 11.27 17.63
C GLY A 192 24.01 11.00 18.02
N VAL A 193 24.88 11.96 17.71
CA VAL A 193 26.27 12.01 18.15
C VAL A 193 26.59 13.37 18.78
N GLU A 194 27.45 13.35 19.78
CA GLU A 194 27.83 14.51 20.60
C GLU A 194 29.37 14.68 20.58
N TYR A 195 29.86 15.91 20.50
CA TYR A 195 31.26 16.25 20.71
C TYR A 195 31.35 17.53 21.55
N TRP A 196 31.92 17.43 22.74
CA TRP A 196 31.98 18.53 23.71
C TRP A 196 33.42 18.86 24.10
N GLN A 197 33.67 20.12 24.44
CA GLN A 197 34.87 20.63 25.10
C GLN A 197 34.44 21.60 26.22
N ASP A 198 35.38 22.09 27.03
CA ASP A 198 35.13 23.22 27.91
C ASP A 198 34.59 24.43 27.10
N TYR A 199 33.44 24.96 27.52
CA TYR A 199 32.68 26.04 26.89
C TYR A 199 32.12 25.79 25.46
N LEU A 200 32.14 24.56 24.94
CA LEU A 200 31.62 24.24 23.59
C LEU A 200 30.93 22.86 23.53
N LYS A 201 29.74 22.81 22.90
CA LYS A 201 29.02 21.58 22.58
C LYS A 201 28.61 21.56 21.11
N LEU A 202 28.90 20.45 20.44
CA LEU A 202 28.42 20.11 19.10
C LEU A 202 27.54 18.86 19.21
N ASN A 203 26.37 18.87 18.58
CA ASN A 203 25.47 17.72 18.55
C ASN A 203 24.91 17.59 17.12
N ALA A 204 24.75 16.37 16.62
CA ALA A 204 24.15 16.11 15.32
C ALA A 204 23.20 14.91 15.41
N ASN A 205 21.95 15.10 14.97
CA ASN A 205 20.85 14.14 15.15
C ASN A 205 20.18 13.82 13.81
N SER A 206 19.86 12.55 13.56
CA SER A 206 19.06 12.09 12.41
C SER A 206 17.77 11.41 12.87
N TYR A 207 16.66 11.66 12.17
CA TYR A 207 15.31 11.23 12.55
C TYR A 207 14.64 10.39 11.46
N PHE A 208 14.10 9.23 11.84
CA PHE A 208 13.47 8.27 10.93
C PHE A 208 12.07 7.90 11.42
N GLY A 209 11.04 8.25 10.64
CA GLY A 209 9.65 7.90 10.94
C GLY A 209 9.41 6.39 10.85
N LEU A 210 8.88 5.80 11.92
CA LEU A 210 8.55 4.38 12.01
C LEU A 210 7.07 4.11 11.68
N THR A 211 6.16 5.02 12.04
CA THR A 211 4.73 4.85 11.72
C THR A 211 4.38 5.26 10.30
N SER A 212 3.63 4.40 9.61
CA SER A 212 2.95 4.64 8.34
C SER A 212 2.03 5.87 8.33
N TRP A 213 1.53 6.22 7.14
CA TRP A 213 0.46 7.20 6.97
C TRP A 213 -0.78 6.85 7.80
N LYS A 214 -1.19 7.74 8.71
CA LYS A 214 -2.43 7.67 9.51
C LYS A 214 -3.32 8.87 9.20
N SER A 215 -4.63 8.78 9.48
CA SER A 215 -5.55 9.89 9.24
C SER A 215 -5.28 11.07 10.21
N ALA A 216 -5.06 12.26 9.66
CA ALA A 216 -4.85 13.50 10.43
C ALA A 216 -6.18 14.07 10.95
N SER A 217 -6.52 13.78 12.20
CA SER A 217 -7.75 14.26 12.86
C SER A 217 -7.74 15.78 13.07
N GLU A 218 -6.56 16.36 13.33
CA GLU A 218 -6.28 17.79 13.50
C GLU A 218 -6.42 18.60 12.19
N LEU A 219 -6.56 17.91 11.05
CA LEU A 219 -6.93 18.47 9.75
C LEU A 219 -8.26 17.87 9.25
N ASN A 220 -9.25 17.73 10.14
CA ASN A 220 -10.62 17.26 9.86
C ASN A 220 -10.72 15.87 9.21
N HIS A 221 -9.67 15.05 9.29
CA HIS A 221 -9.51 13.80 8.54
C HIS A 221 -9.42 13.98 7.01
N ASP A 222 -9.17 15.20 6.50
CA ASP A 222 -8.95 15.51 5.06
C ASP A 222 -7.52 15.20 4.58
N PHE A 223 -6.62 14.90 5.51
CA PHE A 223 -5.22 14.57 5.24
C PHE A 223 -4.86 13.23 5.92
N ASN A 224 -3.81 12.60 5.41
CA ASN A 224 -2.98 11.68 6.17
C ASN A 224 -1.76 12.44 6.73
N ALA A 225 -1.21 11.96 7.84
CA ALA A 225 0.05 12.39 8.42
C ALA A 225 0.99 11.19 8.63
N LYS A 226 2.30 11.43 8.62
CA LYS A 226 3.34 10.55 9.17
C LYS A 226 4.52 11.39 9.68
N PRO A 227 5.42 10.88 10.53
CA PRO A 227 6.64 11.59 10.86
C PRO A 227 7.47 11.89 9.60
N ALA A 228 7.99 13.11 9.51
CA ALA A 228 8.95 13.47 8.49
C ALA A 228 10.33 12.89 8.83
N HIS A 229 11.04 12.39 7.82
CA HIS A 229 12.47 12.09 7.96
C HIS A 229 13.24 13.41 7.90
N GLY A 230 14.37 13.50 8.58
CA GLY A 230 15.18 14.73 8.62
C GLY A 230 16.34 14.63 9.58
N TRP A 231 17.06 15.73 9.76
CA TRP A 231 18.22 15.83 10.64
C TRP A 231 18.41 17.25 11.16
N ASP A 232 19.15 17.38 12.26
CA ASP A 232 19.66 18.65 12.77
C ASP A 232 21.14 18.58 13.16
N ILE A 233 21.78 19.75 13.18
CA ILE A 233 23.10 19.99 13.75
C ILE A 233 22.96 21.20 14.67
N GLN A 234 23.35 21.06 15.94
CA GLN A 234 23.28 22.10 16.97
C GLN A 234 24.66 22.37 17.57
N VAL A 235 25.08 23.63 17.50
CA VAL A 235 26.27 24.20 18.14
C VAL A 235 25.81 25.06 19.29
N GLU A 236 26.42 24.92 20.46
CA GLU A 236 26.21 25.78 21.62
C GLU A 236 27.57 26.10 22.25
N GLY A 237 27.79 27.37 22.61
CA GLY A 237 29.05 27.78 23.23
C GLY A 237 28.90 29.00 24.13
N TRP A 238 29.82 29.12 25.08
CA TRP A 238 29.83 30.17 26.11
C TRP A 238 31.15 30.94 26.09
N LEU A 239 31.14 32.19 26.53
CA LEU A 239 32.35 33.00 26.61
C LEU A 239 33.16 32.61 27.85
N PRO A 240 34.44 32.18 27.75
CA PRO A 240 35.20 31.72 28.92
C PRO A 240 35.35 32.78 30.03
N ASN A 241 35.47 34.05 29.65
CA ASN A 241 35.54 35.18 30.58
C ASN A 241 34.16 35.68 31.06
N TYR A 242 33.06 35.19 30.45
CA TYR A 242 31.69 35.55 30.78
C TYR A 242 30.78 34.31 30.70
N PRO A 243 30.95 33.30 31.59
CA PRO A 243 30.28 31.99 31.51
C PRO A 243 28.74 32.06 31.60
N HIS A 244 28.23 33.19 32.11
CA HIS A 244 26.82 33.56 32.12
C HIS A 244 26.23 33.82 30.74
N LEU A 245 27.05 34.07 29.71
CA LEU A 245 26.62 34.40 28.36
C LEU A 245 27.08 33.33 27.37
N GLY A 246 26.16 32.90 26.52
CA GLY A 246 26.44 31.99 25.41
C GLY A 246 25.55 32.22 24.20
N GLY A 247 25.87 31.55 23.11
CA GLY A 247 25.10 31.55 21.88
C GLY A 247 24.84 30.12 21.41
N ASN A 248 23.70 29.91 20.77
CA ASN A 248 23.34 28.63 20.17
C ASN A 248 22.94 28.82 18.70
N LEU A 249 23.39 27.91 17.84
CA LEU A 249 23.10 27.85 16.41
C LEU A 249 22.62 26.44 16.08
N ARG A 250 21.41 26.29 15.55
CA ARG A 250 20.90 25.01 15.03
C ARG A 250 20.54 25.15 13.56
N TYR A 251 21.00 24.22 12.73
CA TYR A 251 20.48 24.02 11.38
C TYR A 251 19.68 22.72 11.33
N GLU A 252 18.52 22.72 10.67
CA GLU A 252 17.61 21.58 10.61
C GLU A 252 16.99 21.45 9.20
N GLN A 253 16.87 20.23 8.69
CA GLN A 253 16.34 19.91 7.36
C GLN A 253 15.42 18.69 7.44
N TYR A 254 14.21 18.79 6.87
CA TYR A 254 13.24 17.70 6.80
C TYR A 254 12.78 17.43 5.36
N TYR A 255 12.27 16.23 5.11
CA TYR A 255 11.93 15.74 3.77
C TYR A 255 10.46 15.30 3.65
N GLY A 256 9.80 15.71 2.56
CA GLY A 256 8.39 15.45 2.27
C GLY A 256 7.70 16.60 1.53
N ASP A 257 6.55 16.32 0.90
CA ASP A 257 5.80 17.30 0.10
C ASP A 257 4.99 18.33 0.91
N SER A 258 4.63 18.05 2.16
CA SER A 258 3.84 18.96 3.00
C SER A 258 4.24 18.83 4.48
N VAL A 259 5.48 19.20 4.79
CA VAL A 259 6.10 19.08 6.12
C VAL A 259 5.80 20.31 6.98
N ALA A 260 5.33 20.10 8.21
CA ALA A 260 4.88 21.14 9.14
C ALA A 260 6.01 21.73 10.03
N LEU A 261 7.13 22.15 9.45
CA LEU A 261 8.30 22.62 10.22
C LEU A 261 8.01 23.87 11.08
N PHE A 262 7.10 24.73 10.61
CA PHE A 262 6.65 25.94 11.32
C PHE A 262 5.20 25.81 11.84
N GLY A 263 4.77 24.59 12.14
CA GLY A 263 3.43 24.28 12.66
C GLY A 263 2.41 23.85 11.59
N LYS A 264 1.33 23.19 12.03
CA LYS A 264 0.40 22.42 11.17
C LYS A 264 -0.29 23.19 10.04
N THR A 265 -0.36 24.54 10.09
CA THR A 265 -0.91 25.39 9.02
C THR A 265 0.13 25.89 8.01
N LYS A 266 1.42 25.86 8.37
CA LYS A 266 2.56 26.34 7.57
C LYS A 266 3.36 25.15 7.03
N ARG A 267 2.71 24.36 6.17
CA ARG A 267 3.31 23.14 5.59
C ARG A 267 4.02 23.45 4.28
N GLN A 268 5.20 22.88 4.11
CA GLN A 268 6.16 23.27 3.06
C GLN A 268 6.77 22.02 2.42
N LYS A 269 7.34 22.14 1.21
CA LYS A 269 8.07 21.03 0.57
C LYS A 269 9.55 21.06 0.95
N ASN A 270 10.06 19.93 1.47
CA ASN A 270 11.45 19.74 1.92
C ASN A 270 12.04 20.92 2.74
N PRO A 271 11.37 21.42 3.78
CA PRO A 271 11.79 22.64 4.47
C PRO A 271 13.07 22.46 5.29
N ASN A 272 13.82 23.56 5.36
CA ASN A 272 14.92 23.75 6.29
C ASN A 272 14.73 25.02 7.12
N ALA A 273 15.51 25.10 8.19
CA ALA A 273 15.61 26.29 9.02
C ALA A 273 17.00 26.43 9.67
N ALA A 274 17.39 27.68 9.90
CA ALA A 274 18.47 28.06 10.81
C ALA A 274 17.87 28.77 12.02
N THR A 275 18.16 28.29 13.22
CA THR A 275 17.81 28.93 14.50
C THR A 275 19.06 29.54 15.10
N ILE A 276 19.07 30.86 15.33
CA ILE A 276 20.10 31.57 16.06
C ILE A 276 19.51 31.97 17.41
N GLY A 277 20.23 31.78 18.51
CA GLY A 277 19.79 32.21 19.84
C GLY A 277 20.94 32.62 20.76
N ALA A 278 20.56 33.30 21.84
CA ALA A 278 21.44 33.77 22.90
C ALA A 278 20.95 33.24 24.25
N ASN A 279 21.89 32.78 25.07
CA ASN A 279 21.68 32.23 26.41
C ASN A 279 22.20 33.21 27.48
N TRP A 280 21.40 33.43 28.51
CA TRP A 280 21.84 34.08 29.75
C TRP A 280 21.51 33.21 30.97
N THR A 281 22.55 32.81 31.70
CA THR A 281 22.47 31.97 32.91
C THR A 281 23.02 32.75 34.11
N PRO A 282 22.18 33.42 34.92
CA PRO A 282 22.66 34.15 36.10
C PRO A 282 23.23 33.24 37.19
N PHE A 283 22.67 32.05 37.38
CA PHE A 283 23.10 31.00 38.33
C PHE A 283 22.70 29.62 37.78
N PRO A 284 23.33 28.50 38.19
CA PRO A 284 23.16 27.19 37.55
C PRO A 284 21.72 26.72 37.38
N LEU A 285 20.84 27.01 38.35
CA LEU A 285 19.44 26.58 38.33
C LEU A 285 18.61 27.20 37.20
N PHE A 286 19.00 28.34 36.62
CA PHE A 286 18.14 29.10 35.71
C PHE A 286 18.87 29.65 34.48
N THR A 287 18.30 29.42 33.30
CA THR A 287 18.74 29.99 32.03
C THR A 287 17.57 30.60 31.27
N LEU A 288 17.77 31.82 30.76
CA LEU A 288 16.91 32.48 29.79
C LEU A 288 17.53 32.33 28.39
N ASN A 289 16.82 31.75 27.44
CA ASN A 289 17.18 31.76 26.03
C ASN A 289 16.22 32.66 25.24
N ALA A 290 16.77 33.42 24.29
CA ALA A 290 16.00 34.12 23.26
C ALA A 290 16.50 33.67 21.89
N SER A 291 15.59 33.21 21.02
CA SER A 291 15.96 32.63 19.73
C SER A 291 15.04 33.03 18.57
N HIS A 292 15.63 33.00 17.37
CA HIS A 292 15.02 33.43 16.12
C HIS A 292 15.28 32.35 15.05
N LYS A 293 14.20 31.72 14.58
CA LYS A 293 14.21 30.63 13.59
C LYS A 293 13.78 31.17 12.23
N LEU A 294 14.72 31.15 11.29
CA LEU A 294 14.54 31.54 9.88
C LEU A 294 14.44 30.27 9.03
N GLY A 295 13.53 30.20 8.07
CA GLY A 295 13.39 29.02 7.20
C GLY A 295 12.94 29.33 5.78
N SER A 296 12.79 28.26 5.00
CA SER A 296 12.36 28.32 3.60
C SER A 296 11.02 29.06 3.42
N GLU A 297 10.79 29.58 2.21
CA GLU A 297 9.57 30.32 1.84
C GLU A 297 9.28 31.56 2.74
N LYS A 298 10.34 32.17 3.30
CA LYS A 298 10.28 33.33 4.22
C LYS A 298 9.53 33.04 5.53
N GLN A 299 9.50 31.78 5.99
CA GLN A 299 8.99 31.48 7.32
C GLN A 299 9.94 31.99 8.41
N VAL A 300 9.36 32.65 9.41
CA VAL A 300 10.07 33.19 10.57
C VAL A 300 9.28 32.87 11.83
N GLU A 301 9.99 32.44 12.86
CA GLU A 301 9.48 32.24 14.21
C GLU A 301 10.45 32.84 15.24
N THR A 302 9.93 33.36 16.34
CA THR A 302 10.72 34.00 17.40
C THR A 302 10.18 33.52 18.73
N GLN A 303 11.07 33.03 19.59
CA GLN A 303 10.73 32.34 20.82
C GLN A 303 11.60 32.84 21.97
N ALA A 304 11.01 32.89 23.17
CA ALA A 304 11.73 33.05 24.42
C ALA A 304 11.51 31.78 25.26
N LYS A 305 12.59 31.24 25.84
CA LYS A 305 12.59 29.98 26.55
C LYS A 305 13.11 30.19 27.98
N LEU A 306 12.30 29.79 28.95
CA LEU A 306 12.69 29.70 30.36
C LEU A 306 13.14 28.26 30.63
N GLN A 307 14.34 28.09 31.18
CA GLN A 307 14.91 26.79 31.51
C GLN A 307 15.33 26.76 32.97
N PHE A 308 14.92 25.71 33.67
CA PHE A 308 15.32 25.41 35.04
C PHE A 308 16.02 24.05 35.07
N THR A 309 17.24 23.97 35.61
CA THR A 309 18.08 22.75 35.56
C THR A 309 18.60 22.40 36.95
N TRP A 310 18.30 21.19 37.42
CA TRP A 310 18.84 20.64 38.66
C TRP A 310 19.85 19.54 38.36
N THR A 311 21.09 19.73 38.83
CA THR A 311 22.15 18.71 38.81
C THR A 311 22.14 17.89 40.10
N PHE A 312 22.19 16.57 39.94
CA PHE A 312 22.36 15.59 41.00
C PHE A 312 23.64 15.83 41.82
N GLY A 313 23.64 15.41 43.08
CA GLY A 313 24.82 15.55 43.98
C GLY A 313 25.21 16.99 44.35
N LYS A 314 24.41 17.99 43.99
CA LYS A 314 24.58 19.40 44.35
C LYS A 314 23.41 19.88 45.22
N ASN A 315 23.68 20.76 46.18
CA ASN A 315 22.66 21.36 47.04
C ASN A 315 22.06 22.64 46.42
N LEU A 316 20.95 23.14 46.99
CA LEU A 316 20.28 24.35 46.49
C LEU A 316 21.21 25.57 46.50
N ALA A 317 22.12 25.68 47.47
CA ALA A 317 23.07 26.78 47.55
C ALA A 317 24.01 26.83 46.33
N HIS A 318 24.56 25.68 45.90
CA HIS A 318 25.35 25.56 44.68
C HIS A 318 24.54 25.95 43.43
N HIS A 319 23.26 25.59 43.40
CA HIS A 319 22.35 25.86 42.30
C HIS A 319 21.94 27.33 42.16
N LEU A 320 22.01 28.11 43.25
CA LEU A 320 21.70 29.55 43.28
C LEU A 320 22.96 30.45 43.28
N ASP A 321 24.16 29.89 43.39
CA ASP A 321 25.43 30.62 43.40
C ASP A 321 25.89 31.02 41.98
N PRO A 322 25.95 32.33 41.63
CA PRO A 322 26.41 32.76 40.31
C PRO A 322 27.83 32.31 39.96
N THR A 323 28.72 32.16 40.94
CA THR A 323 30.12 31.75 40.69
C THR A 323 30.21 30.34 40.13
N LYS A 324 29.20 29.50 40.35
CA LYS A 324 29.13 28.10 39.90
C LYS A 324 28.72 27.93 38.44
N VAL A 325 28.26 28.99 37.77
CA VAL A 325 27.97 28.94 36.33
C VAL A 325 29.22 28.55 35.52
N ALA A 326 30.42 28.96 35.96
CA ALA A 326 31.68 28.57 35.34
C ALA A 326 31.95 27.04 35.41
N GLU A 327 31.53 26.35 36.48
CA GLU A 327 31.67 24.89 36.60
C GLU A 327 30.76 24.19 35.59
N THR A 328 29.52 24.68 35.40
CA THR A 328 28.55 24.14 34.41
C THR A 328 28.94 24.36 32.95
N ARG A 329 30.09 24.99 32.65
CA ARG A 329 30.63 25.09 31.28
C ARG A 329 31.79 24.14 31.01
N ARG A 330 32.33 23.48 32.03
CA ARG A 330 33.45 22.53 31.90
C ARG A 330 32.96 21.11 31.70
N LEU A 331 33.79 20.24 31.14
CA LEU A 331 33.45 18.83 30.93
C LEU A 331 33.07 18.11 32.23
N SER A 332 33.81 18.36 33.31
CA SER A 332 33.54 17.78 34.64
C SER A 332 32.21 18.22 35.25
N GLY A 333 31.72 19.43 34.93
CA GLY A 333 30.40 19.91 35.34
C GLY A 333 29.27 19.49 34.39
N ASN A 334 29.58 19.21 33.12
CA ASN A 334 28.61 18.83 32.09
C ASN A 334 28.35 17.33 31.97
N ARG A 335 29.12 16.47 32.66
CA ARG A 335 29.05 15.00 32.58
C ARG A 335 27.62 14.44 32.42
N TYR A 336 26.71 14.91 33.27
CA TYR A 336 25.30 14.47 33.35
C TYR A 336 24.30 15.38 32.62
N ASP A 337 24.74 16.33 31.79
CA ASP A 337 23.83 17.19 31.03
C ASP A 337 23.11 16.42 29.92
N PHE A 338 21.98 16.93 29.48
CA PHE A 338 21.06 16.23 28.57
C PHE A 338 21.55 16.24 27.13
N VAL A 339 21.11 15.25 26.36
CA VAL A 339 21.25 15.24 24.90
C VAL A 339 20.40 16.37 24.31
N GLU A 340 21.05 17.27 23.57
CA GLU A 340 20.40 18.37 22.87
C GLU A 340 20.03 17.97 21.43
N ARG A 341 18.71 17.94 21.18
CA ARG A 341 18.08 17.44 19.95
C ARG A 341 16.69 18.07 19.76
N ASN A 342 16.17 18.12 18.54
CA ASN A 342 14.77 18.47 18.31
C ASN A 342 13.80 17.34 18.74
N ASN A 343 13.44 17.31 20.02
CA ASN A 343 12.47 16.37 20.60
C ASN A 343 11.08 16.38 19.91
N ASN A 344 10.72 17.44 19.18
CA ASN A 344 9.37 17.57 18.58
C ASN A 344 9.21 16.68 17.33
N ILE A 345 8.18 15.84 17.30
CA ILE A 345 7.84 15.03 16.11
C ILE A 345 7.25 15.92 15.01
N ILE A 346 8.10 16.32 14.06
CA ILE A 346 7.71 17.01 12.83
C ILE A 346 6.95 16.02 11.93
N LEU A 347 5.78 16.43 11.42
CA LEU A 347 4.92 15.61 10.57
C LEU A 347 4.98 16.08 9.11
N ASN A 348 5.01 15.11 8.19
CA ASN A 348 4.71 15.28 6.77
C ASN A 348 3.24 14.91 6.54
N TYR A 349 2.55 15.67 5.68
CA TYR A 349 1.13 15.48 5.38
C TYR A 349 0.90 15.14 3.91
N GLN A 350 -0.13 14.33 3.66
CA GLN A 350 -0.61 13.96 2.33
C GLN A 350 -2.11 14.27 2.27
N LYS A 351 -2.54 15.12 1.33
CA LYS A 351 -3.97 15.42 1.18
C LYS A 351 -4.71 14.19 0.67
N LYS A 352 -5.84 13.84 1.29
CA LYS A 352 -6.71 12.76 0.80
C LYS A 352 -7.58 13.25 -0.35
N THR A 353 -7.93 12.34 -1.24
CA THR A 353 -9.01 12.54 -2.21
C THR A 353 -10.36 12.44 -1.48
N VAL A 354 -10.94 13.59 -1.12
CA VAL A 354 -12.27 13.67 -0.48
C VAL A 354 -13.41 13.90 -1.47
N LEU A 355 -13.08 13.93 -2.76
CA LEU A 355 -13.94 14.25 -3.89
C LEU A 355 -13.53 13.37 -5.10
N HIS A 356 -14.44 12.51 -5.55
CA HIS A 356 -14.25 11.61 -6.68
C HIS A 356 -15.31 11.86 -7.75
N LEU A 357 -14.85 12.09 -8.98
CA LEU A 357 -15.65 12.10 -10.20
C LEU A 357 -15.23 10.90 -11.06
N SER A 358 -16.18 10.16 -11.60
CA SER A 358 -15.94 9.09 -12.57
C SER A 358 -16.75 9.34 -13.83
N LEU A 359 -16.06 9.29 -14.98
CA LEU A 359 -16.67 9.25 -16.31
C LEU A 359 -16.64 7.80 -16.84
N PRO A 360 -17.48 7.43 -17.83
CA PRO A 360 -17.27 6.20 -18.59
C PRO A 360 -15.89 6.22 -19.24
N SER A 361 -15.15 5.10 -19.28
CA SER A 361 -13.83 5.05 -19.92
C SER A 361 -13.89 5.35 -21.42
N LYS A 362 -15.02 5.03 -22.05
CA LYS A 362 -15.32 5.35 -23.45
C LYS A 362 -16.81 5.68 -23.59
N ILE A 363 -17.14 6.68 -24.40
CA ILE A 363 -18.49 6.98 -24.86
C ILE A 363 -18.53 6.73 -26.37
N GLN A 364 -19.46 5.89 -26.82
CA GLN A 364 -19.73 5.61 -28.23
C GLN A 364 -21.17 5.96 -28.58
N GLY A 365 -21.38 6.49 -29.78
CA GLY A 365 -22.71 6.79 -30.29
C GLY A 365 -22.70 7.23 -31.75
N ILE A 366 -23.81 7.86 -32.18
CA ILE A 366 -24.00 8.41 -33.53
C ILE A 366 -24.25 9.93 -33.47
N THR A 367 -24.12 10.61 -34.61
CA THR A 367 -24.43 12.04 -34.77
C THR A 367 -25.76 12.45 -34.13
N GLY A 368 -25.74 13.54 -33.34
CA GLY A 368 -26.92 14.12 -32.68
C GLY A 368 -27.43 13.34 -31.45
N GLN A 369 -26.86 12.16 -31.16
CA GLN A 369 -27.24 11.39 -29.97
C GLN A 369 -26.81 12.13 -28.70
N SER A 370 -27.71 12.20 -27.71
CA SER A 370 -27.40 12.69 -26.37
C SER A 370 -27.12 11.53 -25.41
N VAL A 371 -26.03 11.60 -24.65
CA VAL A 371 -25.50 10.51 -23.81
C VAL A 371 -25.09 11.04 -22.42
N PRO A 372 -25.41 10.36 -21.31
CA PRO A 372 -24.94 10.77 -19.98
C PRO A 372 -23.41 10.64 -19.85
N LEU A 373 -22.80 11.66 -19.23
CA LEU A 373 -21.35 11.85 -19.16
C LEU A 373 -20.76 11.50 -17.77
N VAL A 374 -21.54 11.67 -16.70
CA VAL A 374 -21.15 11.27 -15.33
C VAL A 374 -21.53 9.81 -15.09
N LYS A 375 -20.56 8.96 -14.73
CA LYS A 375 -20.78 7.55 -14.36
C LYS A 375 -21.04 7.40 -12.85
N SER A 376 -20.27 8.10 -12.03
CA SER A 376 -20.51 8.22 -10.59
C SER A 376 -19.84 9.46 -10.01
N PHE A 377 -20.38 9.93 -8.89
CA PHE A 377 -19.90 11.08 -8.16
C PHE A 377 -19.95 10.78 -6.66
N THR A 378 -18.92 11.16 -5.90
CA THR A 378 -18.87 10.97 -4.45
C THR A 378 -18.03 12.07 -3.81
N SER A 379 -18.56 12.75 -2.80
CA SER A 379 -17.86 13.84 -2.12
C SER A 379 -18.21 13.91 -0.63
N LYS A 380 -17.24 14.31 0.19
CA LYS A 380 -17.43 14.64 1.61
C LYS A 380 -18.13 16.00 1.80
N TYR A 381 -18.01 16.90 0.82
CA TYR A 381 -18.57 18.26 0.86
C TYR A 381 -19.42 18.54 -0.40
N PRO A 382 -20.46 19.39 -0.34
CA PRO A 382 -21.26 19.75 -1.50
C PRO A 382 -20.40 20.17 -2.72
N LEU A 383 -20.80 19.70 -3.90
CA LEU A 383 -20.17 20.09 -5.17
C LEU A 383 -20.41 21.60 -5.41
N LYS A 384 -19.44 22.30 -5.99
CA LYS A 384 -19.55 23.71 -6.39
C LYS A 384 -19.71 23.87 -7.90
N HIS A 385 -18.95 23.09 -8.68
CA HIS A 385 -19.08 22.95 -10.14
C HIS A 385 -18.18 21.81 -10.64
N ILE A 386 -18.34 21.41 -11.90
CA ILE A 386 -17.39 20.58 -12.65
C ILE A 386 -16.79 21.44 -13.77
N GLU A 387 -15.47 21.50 -13.85
CA GLU A 387 -14.73 22.11 -14.96
C GLU A 387 -14.56 21.07 -16.07
N TRP A 388 -15.06 21.37 -17.27
CA TRP A 388 -15.01 20.48 -18.44
C TRP A 388 -13.97 20.97 -19.46
N GLN A 389 -13.01 20.11 -19.80
CA GLN A 389 -11.93 20.40 -20.75
C GLN A 389 -12.02 19.46 -21.96
N ALA A 390 -12.62 19.94 -23.05
CA ALA A 390 -12.81 19.19 -24.29
C ALA A 390 -12.71 20.07 -25.56
N PRO A 391 -11.63 20.87 -25.74
CA PRO A 391 -11.58 21.91 -26.78
C PRO A 391 -11.77 21.37 -28.20
N GLU A 392 -11.19 20.21 -28.52
CA GLU A 392 -11.31 19.55 -29.82
C GLU A 392 -12.76 19.10 -30.12
N PHE A 393 -13.47 18.61 -29.10
CA PHE A 393 -14.85 18.15 -29.20
C PHE A 393 -15.83 19.32 -29.39
N LEU A 394 -15.61 20.42 -28.67
CA LEU A 394 -16.42 21.63 -28.78
C LEU A 394 -16.17 22.34 -30.13
N ALA A 395 -14.93 22.33 -30.63
CA ALA A 395 -14.56 22.94 -31.91
C ALA A 395 -15.24 22.28 -33.13
N VAL A 396 -15.65 21.01 -33.02
CA VAL A 396 -16.38 20.29 -34.09
C VAL A 396 -17.90 20.34 -33.92
N GLY A 397 -18.42 21.22 -33.06
CA GLY A 397 -19.85 21.40 -32.83
C GLY A 397 -20.49 20.40 -31.85
N GLY A 398 -19.68 19.66 -31.09
CA GLY A 398 -20.19 18.88 -29.95
C GLY A 398 -20.56 19.80 -28.79
N SER A 399 -21.55 19.43 -27.97
CA SER A 399 -21.96 20.22 -26.82
C SER A 399 -22.05 19.41 -25.53
N ILE A 400 -21.79 20.09 -24.41
CA ILE A 400 -21.90 19.56 -23.04
C ILE A 400 -22.94 20.42 -22.32
N SER A 401 -23.97 19.79 -21.77
CA SER A 401 -24.94 20.42 -20.87
C SER A 401 -24.82 19.78 -19.49
N SER A 402 -24.56 20.56 -18.44
CA SER A 402 -24.36 20.06 -17.08
C SER A 402 -25.10 20.88 -16.03
N ASP A 403 -25.70 20.17 -15.09
CA ASP A 403 -26.21 20.71 -13.82
C ASP A 403 -25.21 20.44 -12.67
N ASP A 404 -25.62 20.69 -11.43
CA ASP A 404 -24.79 20.55 -10.24
C ASP A 404 -24.35 19.10 -9.93
N GLN A 405 -24.94 18.08 -10.56
CA GLN A 405 -24.64 16.65 -10.31
C GLN A 405 -24.61 15.78 -11.56
N THR A 406 -25.29 16.16 -12.65
CA THR A 406 -25.34 15.41 -13.90
C THR A 406 -24.76 16.20 -15.08
N ALA A 407 -24.33 15.49 -16.11
CA ALA A 407 -23.99 16.08 -17.39
C ALA A 407 -24.38 15.17 -18.54
N THR A 408 -24.80 15.78 -19.64
CA THR A 408 -25.18 15.14 -20.90
C THR A 408 -24.34 15.71 -22.04
N LEU A 409 -23.94 14.83 -22.93
CA LEU A 409 -23.07 15.07 -24.06
C LEU A 409 -23.88 14.87 -25.35
N THR A 410 -24.01 15.89 -26.19
CA THR A 410 -24.63 15.75 -27.53
C THR A 410 -23.54 15.61 -28.58
N LEU A 411 -23.55 14.48 -29.30
CA LEU A 411 -22.48 14.11 -30.21
C LEU A 411 -22.53 14.89 -31.55
N PRO A 412 -21.39 15.40 -32.05
CA PRO A 412 -21.30 16.17 -33.30
C PRO A 412 -21.54 15.31 -34.55
N SER A 413 -21.60 15.97 -35.72
CA SER A 413 -21.60 15.31 -37.02
C SER A 413 -20.32 14.50 -37.25
N TYR A 414 -20.50 13.21 -37.53
CA TYR A 414 -19.44 12.27 -37.91
C TYR A 414 -18.67 12.75 -39.16
N GLN A 415 -17.35 12.83 -39.03
CA GLN A 415 -16.45 13.32 -40.07
C GLN A 415 -15.93 12.14 -40.92
N THR A 416 -15.74 12.34 -42.22
CA THR A 416 -15.17 11.32 -43.11
C THR A 416 -13.85 11.78 -43.73
N SER A 417 -13.04 10.82 -44.17
CA SER A 417 -11.72 11.04 -44.76
C SER A 417 -11.38 9.88 -45.69
N ASN A 418 -10.55 10.15 -46.70
CA ASN A 418 -10.21 9.20 -47.76
C ASN A 418 -9.31 8.04 -47.26
N ALA A 419 -8.72 8.14 -46.06
CA ALA A 419 -7.92 7.10 -45.44
C ALA A 419 -8.60 6.53 -44.19
N ALA A 420 -8.89 5.21 -44.19
CA ALA A 420 -9.63 4.54 -43.11
C ALA A 420 -8.98 4.67 -41.71
N LYS A 421 -7.64 4.82 -41.63
CA LYS A 421 -6.93 5.10 -40.38
C LYS A 421 -7.18 6.51 -39.84
N ASP A 422 -7.36 7.50 -40.73
CA ASP A 422 -7.66 8.87 -40.34
C ASP A 422 -9.12 9.02 -39.89
N VAL A 423 -10.07 8.31 -40.51
CA VAL A 423 -11.49 8.30 -40.10
C VAL A 423 -11.66 7.92 -38.62
N GLN A 424 -10.92 6.92 -38.14
CA GLN A 424 -10.92 6.57 -36.71
C GLN A 424 -10.21 7.60 -35.82
N ARG A 425 -9.27 8.40 -36.34
CA ARG A 425 -8.60 9.44 -35.55
C ARG A 425 -9.47 10.70 -35.43
N ILE A 426 -10.05 11.17 -36.52
CA ILE A 426 -10.82 12.44 -36.55
C ILE A 426 -12.18 12.36 -35.85
N ASN A 427 -12.68 11.15 -35.55
CA ASN A 427 -13.92 10.98 -34.79
C ASN A 427 -13.69 10.62 -33.31
N ARG A 428 -12.44 10.67 -32.83
CA ARG A 428 -12.06 10.37 -31.45
C ARG A 428 -11.60 11.63 -30.73
N TYR A 429 -12.26 11.96 -29.62
CA TYR A 429 -12.02 13.18 -28.85
C TYR A 429 -11.76 12.85 -27.39
N ARG A 430 -10.79 13.52 -26.79
CA ARG A 430 -10.41 13.35 -25.38
C ARG A 430 -11.09 14.42 -24.53
N LEU A 431 -12.05 14.01 -23.70
CA LEU A 431 -12.69 14.89 -22.72
C LEU A 431 -12.10 14.63 -21.33
N ARG A 432 -11.73 15.69 -20.63
CA ARG A 432 -11.27 15.66 -19.24
C ARG A 432 -12.20 16.50 -18.36
N ALA A 433 -12.28 16.14 -17.08
CA ALA A 433 -13.10 16.83 -16.11
C ALA A 433 -12.44 16.92 -14.74
N ILE A 434 -12.63 18.04 -14.05
CA ILE A 434 -12.23 18.22 -12.65
C ILE A 434 -13.44 18.74 -11.88
N ALA A 435 -13.94 17.96 -10.92
CA ALA A 435 -14.94 18.43 -9.98
C ALA A 435 -14.29 19.29 -8.90
N TYR A 436 -14.97 20.34 -8.43
CA TYR A 436 -14.52 21.16 -7.30
C TYR A 436 -15.62 21.32 -6.26
N ASP A 437 -15.35 21.02 -4.99
CA ASP A 437 -16.31 21.20 -3.90
C ASP A 437 -16.32 22.63 -3.32
N ILE A 438 -17.28 22.91 -2.42
CA ILE A 438 -17.38 24.21 -1.73
C ILE A 438 -16.22 24.52 -0.75
N LYS A 439 -15.28 23.59 -0.55
CA LYS A 439 -14.04 23.78 0.23
C LYS A 439 -12.81 23.97 -0.66
N GLY A 440 -12.97 23.96 -1.99
CA GLY A 440 -11.86 24.08 -2.94
C GLY A 440 -11.00 22.81 -3.05
N ASN A 441 -11.54 21.65 -2.68
CA ASN A 441 -10.94 20.38 -3.07
C ASN A 441 -11.26 20.10 -4.53
N ALA A 442 -10.25 19.72 -5.31
CA ALA A 442 -10.40 19.21 -6.66
C ALA A 442 -10.49 17.68 -6.64
N SER A 443 -11.22 17.09 -7.58
CA SER A 443 -11.07 15.66 -7.90
C SER A 443 -9.73 15.38 -8.58
N PRO A 444 -9.29 14.12 -8.67
CA PRO A 444 -8.37 13.72 -9.72
C PRO A 444 -8.97 14.06 -11.09
N VAL A 445 -8.12 14.25 -12.10
CA VAL A 445 -8.59 14.46 -13.48
C VAL A 445 -9.32 13.21 -13.94
N ALA A 446 -10.63 13.31 -14.12
CA ALA A 446 -11.44 12.25 -14.71
C ALA A 446 -11.39 12.38 -16.24
N GLU A 447 -11.39 11.27 -16.97
CA GLU A 447 -11.18 11.26 -18.42
C GLU A 447 -12.11 10.27 -19.12
N THR A 448 -12.54 10.62 -20.33
CA THR A 448 -13.28 9.72 -21.24
C THR A 448 -12.82 9.91 -22.68
N LEU A 449 -12.81 8.82 -23.44
CA LEU A 449 -12.65 8.83 -24.89
C LEU A 449 -14.04 8.85 -25.55
N ILE A 450 -14.39 9.96 -26.19
CA ILE A 450 -15.59 10.07 -27.01
C ILE A 450 -15.26 9.56 -28.42
N GLU A 451 -16.05 8.62 -28.96
CA GLU A 451 -15.94 8.15 -30.34
C GLU A 451 -17.31 8.20 -31.02
N ILE A 452 -17.47 9.09 -32.00
CA ILE A 452 -18.64 9.07 -32.88
C ILE A 452 -18.40 7.96 -33.90
N THR A 453 -19.30 6.98 -33.93
CA THR A 453 -19.09 5.74 -34.69
C THR A 453 -19.53 5.88 -36.16
N HIS A 454 -20.66 6.55 -36.39
CA HIS A 454 -21.29 6.73 -37.70
C HIS A 454 -22.18 7.98 -37.73
N SER A 455 -22.49 8.47 -38.92
CA SER A 455 -23.31 9.67 -39.18
C SER A 455 -24.82 9.52 -38.93
N GLY A 456 -25.30 8.37 -38.47
CA GLY A 456 -26.73 8.10 -38.28
C GLY A 456 -27.51 7.97 -39.59
N SER A 457 -28.80 8.31 -39.58
CA SER A 457 -29.64 8.33 -40.78
C SER A 457 -29.28 9.49 -41.70
N ILE A 458 -29.09 9.20 -42.99
CA ILE A 458 -28.72 10.20 -44.01
C ILE A 458 -29.81 10.23 -45.09
N SER A 459 -30.25 11.43 -45.47
CA SER A 459 -31.36 11.62 -46.41
C SER A 459 -31.01 12.56 -47.58
N ILE A 460 -31.76 12.45 -48.67
CA ILE A 460 -31.77 13.37 -49.82
C ILE A 460 -33.20 13.87 -49.98
N SER A 461 -33.38 15.17 -50.20
CA SER A 461 -34.68 15.79 -50.50
C SER A 461 -34.74 16.23 -51.96
N PRO A 462 -35.92 16.28 -52.63
CA PRO A 462 -36.03 16.78 -54.00
C PRO A 462 -35.47 18.21 -54.20
N ARG A 463 -35.54 19.07 -53.18
CA ARG A 463 -34.94 20.42 -53.20
C ARG A 463 -33.40 20.43 -53.18
N ASP A 464 -32.80 19.32 -52.75
CA ASP A 464 -31.36 19.10 -52.67
C ASP A 464 -30.82 18.42 -53.95
N MET A 465 -31.68 18.21 -54.97
CA MET A 465 -31.30 17.74 -56.31
C MET A 465 -31.22 18.92 -57.31
N LYS A 466 -30.12 19.02 -58.06
CA LYS A 466 -29.84 20.14 -58.99
C LYS A 466 -29.26 19.65 -60.32
N PHE A 467 -29.84 20.09 -61.43
CA PHE A 467 -29.38 19.77 -62.78
C PHE A 467 -28.42 20.82 -63.33
N HIS A 468 -27.39 20.37 -64.06
CA HIS A 468 -26.32 21.20 -64.61
C HIS A 468 -25.95 20.70 -66.01
N GLY A 469 -26.09 21.52 -67.05
CA GLY A 469 -25.69 21.13 -68.41
C GLY A 469 -26.40 21.93 -69.51
N LYS A 470 -25.99 21.71 -70.76
CA LYS A 470 -26.57 22.40 -71.93
C LYS A 470 -27.86 21.76 -72.46
N GLY A 471 -28.17 20.52 -72.05
CA GLY A 471 -29.26 19.75 -72.65
C GLY A 471 -29.01 19.41 -74.13
N LEU A 472 -27.80 18.98 -74.48
CA LEU A 472 -27.44 18.53 -75.84
C LEU A 472 -27.30 17.00 -75.90
N ALA A 473 -28.01 16.39 -76.86
CA ALA A 473 -28.13 14.97 -77.16
C ALA A 473 -26.95 14.47 -78.00
N ASN A 474 -25.75 14.96 -77.71
CA ASN A 474 -24.56 14.83 -78.55
C ASN A 474 -23.54 13.82 -77.99
N GLY A 475 -23.87 13.10 -76.91
CA GLY A 475 -23.05 11.99 -76.40
C GLY A 475 -21.72 12.42 -75.78
N ASN A 476 -21.45 13.74 -75.73
CA ASN A 476 -20.16 14.32 -75.34
C ASN A 476 -20.31 15.47 -74.33
N ASP A 477 -21.37 16.28 -74.44
CA ASP A 477 -21.74 17.22 -73.38
C ASP A 477 -22.24 16.44 -72.18
N ILE A 478 -21.37 16.38 -71.17
CA ILE A 478 -21.68 15.77 -69.89
C ILE A 478 -22.69 16.66 -69.19
N ASN A 479 -23.91 16.14 -69.03
CA ASN A 479 -24.94 16.76 -68.21
C ASN A 479 -24.91 16.09 -66.83
N GLY A 480 -25.12 16.86 -65.78
CA GLY A 480 -24.92 16.46 -64.40
C GLY A 480 -26.16 16.64 -63.56
N LEU A 481 -26.39 15.72 -62.63
CA LEU A 481 -27.40 15.86 -61.58
C LEU A 481 -26.70 15.67 -60.23
N THR A 482 -26.62 16.75 -59.45
CA THR A 482 -26.07 16.71 -58.10
C THR A 482 -27.19 16.44 -57.10
N ALA A 483 -26.96 15.59 -56.11
CA ALA A 483 -27.81 15.41 -54.95
C ALA A 483 -27.00 15.65 -53.67
N ILE A 484 -27.53 16.45 -52.74
CA ILE A 484 -26.87 16.70 -51.44
C ILE A 484 -27.43 15.73 -50.40
N ALA A 485 -26.56 14.94 -49.77
CA ALA A 485 -26.93 14.02 -48.69
C ALA A 485 -26.70 14.67 -47.32
N ARG A 486 -27.71 14.63 -46.43
CA ARG A 486 -27.69 15.33 -45.13
C ARG A 486 -27.97 14.42 -43.94
N ASP A 487 -27.31 14.68 -42.81
CA ASP A 487 -27.54 14.02 -41.52
C ASP A 487 -28.79 14.54 -40.78
N SER A 488 -29.00 14.01 -39.58
CA SER A 488 -30.05 14.40 -38.63
C SER A 488 -29.94 15.83 -38.10
N LEU A 489 -28.78 16.49 -38.24
CA LEU A 489 -28.53 17.89 -37.86
C LEU A 489 -28.68 18.84 -39.07
N GLY A 490 -28.88 18.30 -40.28
CA GLY A 490 -29.01 19.05 -41.54
C GLY A 490 -27.69 19.36 -42.25
N HIS A 491 -26.56 18.94 -41.67
CA HIS A 491 -25.24 19.11 -42.26
C HIS A 491 -25.06 18.17 -43.45
N ALA A 492 -24.36 18.64 -44.49
CA ALA A 492 -24.11 17.87 -45.69
C ALA A 492 -22.91 16.92 -45.47
N ILE A 493 -23.08 15.61 -45.72
CA ILE A 493 -22.11 14.58 -45.27
C ILE A 493 -21.23 14.10 -46.42
N PRO A 494 -19.90 14.32 -46.38
CA PRO A 494 -18.97 13.82 -47.38
C PRO A 494 -18.75 12.31 -47.32
N ASN A 495 -18.31 11.71 -48.43
CA ASN A 495 -18.08 10.27 -48.64
C ASN A 495 -19.29 9.34 -48.41
N THR A 496 -20.52 9.87 -48.42
CA THR A 496 -21.77 9.11 -48.34
C THR A 496 -22.08 8.43 -49.67
N LYS A 497 -22.34 7.12 -49.65
CA LYS A 497 -22.82 6.36 -50.82
C LYS A 497 -24.22 6.81 -51.24
N VAL A 498 -24.33 7.44 -52.41
CA VAL A 498 -25.58 7.82 -53.06
C VAL A 498 -25.82 6.92 -54.28
N VAL A 499 -27.05 6.46 -54.44
CA VAL A 499 -27.50 5.70 -55.61
C VAL A 499 -28.41 6.59 -56.45
N PHE A 500 -28.03 6.83 -57.70
CA PHE A 500 -28.86 7.46 -58.72
C PHE A 500 -29.47 6.40 -59.62
N VAL A 501 -30.75 6.54 -59.99
CA VAL A 501 -31.45 5.62 -60.90
C VAL A 501 -31.80 6.37 -62.18
N LEU A 502 -31.20 5.95 -63.30
CA LEU A 502 -31.31 6.59 -64.61
C LEU A 502 -32.12 5.72 -65.60
N PRO A 503 -32.98 6.31 -66.44
CA PRO A 503 -33.64 5.59 -67.52
C PRO A 503 -32.62 5.11 -68.57
N ASN A 504 -32.87 3.94 -69.15
CA ASN A 504 -31.98 3.27 -70.13
C ASN A 504 -31.63 4.08 -71.39
N ALA A 505 -32.28 5.23 -71.61
CA ALA A 505 -32.01 6.15 -72.73
C ALA A 505 -30.89 7.17 -72.42
N LEU A 506 -30.51 7.35 -71.15
CA LEU A 506 -29.41 8.22 -70.73
C LEU A 506 -28.16 7.39 -70.48
N THR A 507 -27.11 7.61 -71.28
CA THR A 507 -25.82 6.94 -71.11
C THR A 507 -25.02 7.58 -69.99
N LEU A 508 -24.52 6.78 -69.05
CA LEU A 508 -23.62 7.27 -68.00
C LEU A 508 -22.30 7.79 -68.62
N ALA A 509 -21.87 8.98 -68.24
CA ALA A 509 -20.65 9.60 -68.74
C ALA A 509 -19.44 9.10 -67.94
N SER A 510 -18.84 7.99 -68.39
CA SER A 510 -17.76 7.30 -67.69
C SER A 510 -16.51 8.18 -67.50
N GLN A 511 -16.18 8.49 -66.25
CA GLN A 511 -14.85 9.01 -65.90
C GLN A 511 -13.79 7.90 -66.08
N LYS A 512 -12.74 8.18 -66.86
CA LYS A 512 -11.56 7.32 -66.96
C LYS A 512 -10.60 7.60 -65.80
N THR A 513 -10.63 6.75 -64.78
CA THR A 513 -9.48 6.50 -63.89
C THR A 513 -8.98 5.07 -64.07
N LYS A 514 -7.66 4.85 -63.97
CA LYS A 514 -6.95 3.72 -64.59
C LYS A 514 -6.12 2.91 -63.58
N THR A 515 -6.76 1.96 -62.89
CA THR A 515 -6.19 0.93 -62.00
C THR A 515 -7.32 -0.01 -61.56
N THR A 516 -7.25 -1.35 -61.53
CA THR A 516 -6.33 -2.36 -62.11
C THR A 516 -7.10 -3.71 -62.14
N THR A 517 -6.64 -4.74 -62.88
CA THR A 517 -6.84 -6.21 -62.65
C THR A 517 -8.10 -6.74 -61.94
N SER A 518 -8.86 -7.73 -62.45
CA SER A 518 -8.49 -8.82 -63.39
C SER A 518 -9.66 -9.36 -64.23
N SER A 519 -9.31 -10.05 -65.31
CA SER A 519 -10.22 -10.70 -66.26
C SER A 519 -10.39 -12.20 -66.00
N SER A 520 -11.63 -12.71 -66.01
CA SER A 520 -12.02 -14.08 -66.42
C SER A 520 -13.55 -14.18 -66.29
N VAL A 521 -14.38 -14.49 -67.29
CA VAL A 521 -14.23 -15.25 -68.55
C VAL A 521 -14.18 -16.78 -68.36
N GLN A 522 -15.21 -17.30 -67.70
CA GLN A 522 -15.99 -18.43 -68.22
C GLN A 522 -17.36 -17.81 -68.59
N ASN A 523 -17.89 -17.85 -69.82
CA ASN A 523 -17.85 -18.83 -70.92
C ASN A 523 -18.68 -20.10 -70.62
N SER A 524 -19.52 -20.48 -71.58
CA SER A 524 -20.52 -21.57 -71.55
C SER A 524 -21.51 -21.62 -70.36
N LEU A 525 -22.73 -21.10 -70.57
CA LEU A 525 -23.93 -21.97 -70.63
C LEU A 525 -25.16 -21.30 -71.30
N ARG A 526 -25.15 -21.40 -72.64
CA ARG A 526 -26.31 -21.71 -73.50
C ARG A 526 -27.73 -21.23 -73.12
N LYS A 527 -28.21 -20.29 -73.94
CA LYS A 527 -29.19 -20.60 -75.02
C LYS A 527 -30.40 -21.47 -74.62
N LYS A 528 -31.32 -20.93 -73.81
CA LYS A 528 -32.77 -21.25 -73.83
C LYS A 528 -33.56 -20.17 -73.09
N MET A 529 -34.72 -19.75 -73.64
CA MET A 529 -35.81 -18.99 -73.00
C MET A 529 -35.38 -17.69 -72.29
N GLN A 530 -35.59 -16.48 -72.83
CA GLN A 530 -36.63 -16.00 -73.74
C GLN A 530 -38.06 -16.06 -73.16
N THR A 531 -38.24 -15.45 -71.99
CA THR A 531 -39.52 -14.88 -71.53
C THR A 531 -39.28 -13.49 -70.93
N MET A 532 -40.23 -12.57 -71.15
CA MET A 532 -40.67 -11.45 -70.29
C MET A 532 -39.69 -10.80 -69.29
N LYS A 533 -39.61 -9.47 -69.10
CA LYS A 533 -40.17 -8.24 -69.70
C LYS A 533 -39.53 -7.08 -68.89
N VAL A 534 -39.58 -5.82 -69.36
CA VAL A 534 -39.05 -4.63 -68.65
C VAL A 534 -37.52 -4.62 -68.45
N ALA A 535 -36.82 -3.77 -69.22
CA ALA A 535 -35.40 -3.48 -68.97
C ALA A 535 -35.27 -2.57 -67.73
N LYS A 536 -34.70 -3.12 -66.65
CA LYS A 536 -34.52 -2.42 -65.36
C LYS A 536 -33.60 -1.19 -65.53
N PRO A 537 -33.96 0.00 -65.00
CA PRO A 537 -33.15 1.21 -65.13
C PRO A 537 -31.76 1.06 -64.49
N TRP A 538 -30.79 1.85 -64.97
CA TRP A 538 -29.40 1.80 -64.52
C TRP A 538 -29.22 2.50 -63.18
N GLU A 539 -28.73 1.75 -62.18
CA GLU A 539 -28.34 2.28 -60.88
C GLU A 539 -26.86 2.68 -60.90
N TYR A 540 -26.57 3.99 -60.88
CA TYR A 540 -25.22 4.51 -60.71
C TYR A 540 -24.94 4.82 -59.24
N ILE A 541 -23.84 4.25 -58.74
CA ILE A 541 -23.40 4.41 -57.36
C ILE A 541 -22.19 5.36 -57.35
N THR A 542 -22.27 6.40 -56.54
CA THR A 542 -21.16 7.33 -56.30
C THR A 542 -21.11 7.74 -54.82
N THR A 543 -20.06 8.44 -54.41
CA THR A 543 -19.96 9.04 -53.08
C THR A 543 -20.08 10.56 -53.15
N THR A 544 -20.59 11.18 -52.10
CA THR A 544 -20.57 12.64 -51.95
C THR A 544 -19.13 13.16 -51.80
N ASN A 545 -18.86 14.33 -52.40
CA ASN A 545 -17.61 15.08 -52.22
C ASN A 545 -17.54 15.76 -50.83
N ASP A 546 -16.47 16.52 -50.58
CA ASP A 546 -16.22 17.27 -49.33
C ASP A 546 -17.32 18.27 -48.92
N LYS A 547 -18.25 18.62 -49.83
CA LYS A 547 -19.41 19.49 -49.58
C LYS A 547 -20.71 18.71 -49.31
N GLY A 548 -20.63 17.39 -49.25
CA GLY A 548 -21.79 16.49 -49.18
C GLY A 548 -22.58 16.39 -50.50
N GLU A 549 -21.99 16.80 -51.62
CA GLU A 549 -22.59 16.75 -52.96
C GLU A 549 -22.17 15.48 -53.70
N ALA A 550 -23.11 14.61 -54.03
CA ALA A 550 -22.91 13.47 -54.93
C ALA A 550 -23.35 13.87 -56.34
N LEU A 551 -22.53 13.60 -57.35
CA LEU A 551 -22.81 13.97 -58.75
C LEU A 551 -22.91 12.70 -59.61
N VAL A 552 -24.04 12.52 -60.31
CA VAL A 552 -24.09 11.64 -61.48
C VAL A 552 -23.89 12.46 -62.75
N GLN A 553 -23.03 11.96 -63.63
CA GLN A 553 -22.72 12.54 -64.93
C GLN A 553 -23.24 11.62 -66.04
N PHE A 554 -24.00 12.16 -66.98
CA PHE A 554 -24.66 11.42 -68.05
C PHE A 554 -24.76 12.25 -69.33
N THR A 555 -24.70 11.57 -70.47
CA THR A 555 -24.91 12.12 -71.80
C THR A 555 -26.16 11.47 -72.38
N SER A 556 -27.05 12.23 -73.01
CA SER A 556 -28.00 11.60 -73.93
C SER A 556 -27.38 11.48 -75.31
N VAL A 557 -27.74 10.41 -76.03
CA VAL A 557 -27.51 10.29 -77.47
C VAL A 557 -28.78 10.53 -78.31
N ILE A 558 -29.90 10.74 -77.63
CA ILE A 558 -31.24 10.92 -78.23
C ILE A 558 -31.85 12.21 -77.66
N ALA A 559 -32.49 13.02 -78.52
CA ALA A 559 -33.24 14.19 -78.06
C ALA A 559 -34.56 13.74 -77.38
N GLY A 560 -34.88 14.30 -76.21
CA GLY A 560 -36.00 13.81 -75.39
C GLY A 560 -36.03 14.36 -73.97
N SER A 561 -36.96 13.86 -73.15
CA SER A 561 -37.17 14.25 -71.74
C SER A 561 -37.21 13.00 -70.85
N TYR A 562 -36.59 13.08 -69.65
CA TYR A 562 -36.31 11.91 -68.82
C TYR A 562 -36.39 12.22 -67.30
N GLU A 563 -36.87 11.26 -66.50
CA GLU A 563 -36.88 11.33 -65.03
C GLU A 563 -35.67 10.61 -64.42
N ILE A 564 -35.01 11.20 -63.42
CA ILE A 564 -33.91 10.58 -62.67
C ILE A 564 -34.25 10.65 -61.18
N SER A 565 -33.90 9.61 -60.41
CA SER A 565 -34.08 9.59 -58.94
C SER A 565 -32.78 9.36 -58.18
N ALA A 566 -32.72 9.73 -56.90
CA ALA A 566 -31.54 9.61 -56.04
C ALA A 566 -31.91 9.22 -54.60
N TYR A 567 -31.13 8.32 -53.98
CA TYR A 567 -31.35 7.87 -52.60
C TYR A 567 -30.06 7.47 -51.85
N THR A 568 -30.17 7.42 -50.52
CA THR A 568 -29.14 6.97 -49.57
C THR A 568 -29.68 5.83 -48.70
N GLY A 569 -28.95 4.72 -48.63
CA GLY A 569 -29.37 3.54 -47.86
C GLY A 569 -30.74 3.02 -48.28
N ASN A 570 -31.64 2.81 -47.30
CA ASN A 570 -33.01 2.31 -47.51
C ASN A 570 -34.07 3.42 -47.47
N HIS A 571 -33.69 4.70 -47.62
CA HIS A 571 -34.62 5.83 -47.58
C HIS A 571 -35.35 6.05 -48.92
N GLN A 572 -36.51 6.70 -48.88
CA GLN A 572 -37.33 6.97 -50.07
C GLN A 572 -36.59 7.84 -51.10
N PRO A 573 -36.64 7.51 -52.41
CA PRO A 573 -35.89 8.23 -53.42
C PRO A 573 -36.49 9.58 -53.79
N ALA A 574 -35.65 10.61 -53.79
CA ALA A 574 -35.97 11.92 -54.35
C ALA A 574 -35.91 11.86 -55.90
N LYS A 575 -36.60 12.78 -56.59
CA LYS A 575 -36.79 12.76 -58.06
C LYS A 575 -36.54 14.12 -58.73
N ALA A 576 -36.07 14.11 -59.98
CA ALA A 576 -35.90 15.27 -60.85
C ALA A 576 -36.12 14.92 -62.35
N GLN A 577 -36.31 15.92 -63.21
CA GLN A 577 -36.62 15.80 -64.65
C GLN A 577 -35.59 16.58 -65.51
N VAL A 578 -35.20 16.05 -66.68
CA VAL A 578 -34.13 16.60 -67.55
C VAL A 578 -34.45 16.48 -69.05
N VAL A 579 -33.92 17.37 -69.92
CA VAL A 579 -34.32 17.50 -71.35
C VAL A 579 -33.10 17.71 -72.29
N PHE A 580 -33.16 17.19 -73.53
CA PHE A 580 -32.04 17.11 -74.51
C PHE A 580 -32.41 17.44 -75.98
N LYS A 581 -31.47 18.02 -76.78
CA LYS A 581 -31.61 18.44 -78.21
C LYS A 581 -30.38 18.11 -79.08
N PRO A 582 -30.45 17.88 -80.41
CA PRO A 582 -29.27 17.56 -81.26
C PRO A 582 -28.22 18.70 -81.36
N ASP A 583 -26.99 18.38 -81.79
CA ASP A 583 -25.86 19.34 -81.83
C ASP A 583 -25.22 19.48 -83.22
N SER A 584 -25.39 20.65 -83.84
CA SER A 584 -24.85 20.99 -85.15
C SER A 584 -23.35 21.32 -85.16
N ALA A 585 -22.71 21.58 -84.02
CA ALA A 585 -21.27 21.81 -83.97
C ALA A 585 -20.48 20.50 -84.19
N GLN A 586 -21.06 19.35 -83.85
CA GLN A 586 -20.44 18.02 -83.89
C GLN A 586 -20.68 17.27 -85.21
N ALA A 587 -20.68 18.00 -86.33
CA ALA A 587 -20.62 17.39 -87.65
C ALA A 587 -19.40 16.46 -87.74
N SER A 588 -19.68 15.18 -88.00
CA SER A 588 -18.75 14.07 -87.85
C SER A 588 -18.94 13.09 -88.99
N ILE A 589 -17.86 12.43 -89.41
CA ILE A 589 -17.98 11.36 -90.41
C ILE A 589 -18.61 10.16 -89.73
N HIS A 590 -19.83 9.83 -90.17
CA HIS A 590 -20.60 8.69 -89.69
C HIS A 590 -20.08 7.37 -90.22
N SER A 591 -19.57 7.37 -91.45
CA SER A 591 -18.77 6.27 -91.99
C SER A 591 -17.88 6.76 -93.12
N PHE A 592 -16.70 6.14 -93.27
CA PHE A 592 -15.83 6.20 -94.44
C PHE A 592 -15.53 4.76 -94.88
N THR A 593 -15.42 4.50 -96.18
CA THR A 593 -15.27 3.14 -96.73
C THR A 593 -14.29 3.10 -97.90
N ILE A 594 -13.36 2.15 -97.90
CA ILE A 594 -12.42 1.90 -99.01
C ILE A 594 -13.16 1.31 -100.20
N THR A 595 -12.74 1.68 -101.42
CA THR A 595 -13.16 1.06 -102.67
C THR A 595 -12.02 0.41 -103.47
N ARG A 596 -10.72 0.58 -103.11
CA ARG A 596 -9.56 -0.13 -103.71
C ARG A 596 -8.29 -0.10 -102.82
N SER A 597 -7.45 -1.16 -102.83
CA SER A 597 -6.27 -1.33 -101.94
C SER A 597 -5.18 -2.31 -102.48
N GLY A 598 -3.90 -2.07 -102.15
CA GLY A 598 -2.83 -3.11 -101.98
C GLY A 598 -1.98 -3.46 -103.21
N VAL A 599 -0.72 -2.96 -103.27
CA VAL A 599 0.11 -2.97 -104.51
C VAL A 599 1.62 -3.03 -104.21
N LEU A 600 2.50 -3.00 -105.23
CA LEU A 600 3.97 -3.08 -105.05
C LEU A 600 4.49 -1.86 -104.28
N ALA A 601 5.58 -2.01 -103.52
CA ALA A 601 6.22 -1.01 -102.67
C ALA A 601 6.90 0.15 -103.43
N ASP A 602 6.22 0.76 -104.42
CA ASP A 602 6.83 1.42 -105.59
C ASP A 602 6.50 2.91 -105.85
N GLY A 603 5.27 3.38 -105.57
CA GLY A 603 4.81 4.76 -105.79
C GLY A 603 3.69 4.95 -106.81
N ILE A 604 3.39 3.95 -107.64
CA ILE A 604 2.66 4.13 -108.92
C ILE A 604 1.19 3.68 -108.84
N SER A 605 0.88 2.64 -108.08
CA SER A 605 -0.39 1.92 -108.22
C SER A 605 -1.51 2.42 -107.27
N THR A 606 -2.79 2.27 -107.68
CA THR A 606 -3.94 3.11 -107.23
C THR A 606 -4.95 2.48 -106.26
N ASN A 607 -5.54 3.33 -105.39
CA ASN A 607 -6.46 3.00 -104.28
C ASN A 607 -7.62 4.05 -104.14
N SER A 608 -8.69 3.88 -103.34
CA SER A 608 -9.86 4.82 -103.30
C SER A 608 -10.87 4.68 -102.11
N VAL A 609 -11.79 5.66 -101.89
CA VAL A 609 -12.64 5.83 -100.66
C VAL A 609 -13.99 6.64 -100.80
N LYS A 610 -14.97 6.51 -99.86
CA LYS A 610 -16.34 7.14 -99.82
C LYS A 610 -16.88 7.41 -98.39
N ALA A 611 -17.63 8.50 -98.10
CA ALA A 611 -18.12 8.87 -96.75
C ALA A 611 -19.62 9.23 -96.58
N HIS A 612 -20.10 9.28 -95.32
CA HIS A 612 -21.40 9.78 -94.81
C HIS A 612 -21.20 10.68 -93.57
N ILE A 613 -21.97 11.77 -93.36
CA ILE A 613 -21.86 12.72 -92.23
C ILE A 613 -23.13 12.79 -91.38
N THR A 614 -22.99 12.82 -90.04
CA THR A 614 -24.05 13.04 -89.05
C THR A 614 -23.53 13.88 -87.87
N ASP A 615 -24.38 14.23 -86.90
CA ASP A 615 -23.88 14.46 -85.54
C ASP A 615 -23.27 13.17 -84.99
N LYS A 616 -22.43 13.25 -83.96
CA LYS A 616 -21.65 12.11 -83.47
C LYS A 616 -22.50 10.94 -82.92
N ASN A 617 -23.82 11.11 -82.80
CA ASN A 617 -24.78 10.11 -82.35
C ASN A 617 -25.71 9.59 -83.44
N LYS A 618 -25.38 9.81 -84.71
CA LYS A 618 -26.19 9.42 -85.88
C LYS A 618 -27.45 10.26 -86.11
N ASN A 619 -27.64 11.39 -85.41
CA ASN A 619 -28.69 12.33 -85.82
C ASN A 619 -28.22 13.03 -87.12
N PRO A 620 -28.96 13.00 -88.23
CA PRO A 620 -28.48 13.53 -89.51
C PRO A 620 -28.24 15.05 -89.44
N LEU A 621 -27.12 15.50 -90.04
CA LEU A 621 -26.77 16.92 -90.15
C LEU A 621 -26.64 17.32 -91.62
N ALA A 622 -27.57 18.19 -92.04
CA ALA A 622 -27.63 18.73 -93.38
C ALA A 622 -26.58 19.83 -93.62
N ASN A 623 -26.15 19.99 -94.88
CA ASN A 623 -25.48 21.18 -95.43
C ASN A 623 -24.10 21.49 -94.80
N GLN A 624 -23.14 20.58 -94.90
CA GLN A 624 -21.81 20.66 -94.26
C GLN A 624 -20.64 20.43 -95.24
N GLU A 625 -19.45 20.98 -94.97
CA GLU A 625 -18.26 20.94 -95.86
C GLU A 625 -17.13 20.00 -95.37
N VAL A 626 -16.60 19.17 -96.29
CA VAL A 626 -15.52 18.18 -96.07
C VAL A 626 -14.22 18.50 -96.84
N THR A 627 -13.10 17.92 -96.40
CA THR A 627 -11.73 17.96 -96.93
C THR A 627 -11.11 16.54 -97.04
N PHE A 628 -9.96 16.34 -97.71
CA PHE A 628 -9.32 15.00 -97.87
C PHE A 628 -7.76 15.06 -97.88
N SER A 629 -7.06 13.94 -97.58
CA SER A 629 -5.58 13.79 -97.61
C SER A 629 -5.10 12.31 -97.58
N ALA A 630 -3.80 12.01 -97.75
CA ALA A 630 -3.26 10.63 -97.71
C ALA A 630 -1.76 10.59 -97.29
N THR A 631 -1.23 9.46 -96.78
CA THR A 631 0.06 9.42 -96.03
C THR A 631 1.30 9.01 -96.83
N HIS A 632 1.49 7.74 -97.20
CA HIS A 632 2.56 7.35 -98.15
C HIS A 632 2.09 7.54 -99.61
N ALA A 633 1.10 8.42 -99.81
CA ALA A 633 0.09 8.39 -100.86
C ALA A 633 -0.36 9.79 -101.35
N LYS A 634 -1.02 9.87 -102.51
CA LYS A 634 -1.40 11.14 -103.19
C LYS A 634 -2.89 11.20 -103.59
N ILE A 635 -3.63 12.27 -103.24
CA ILE A 635 -5.10 12.42 -103.35
C ILE A 635 -5.53 13.88 -103.67
N VAL A 636 -6.83 14.21 -103.57
CA VAL A 636 -7.52 15.53 -103.75
C VAL A 636 -8.06 16.10 -102.43
N ASP A 637 -8.70 17.30 -102.43
CA ASP A 637 -8.77 18.17 -101.24
C ASP A 637 -10.16 18.55 -100.61
N LYS A 638 -11.31 18.70 -101.31
CA LYS A 638 -12.60 19.23 -100.73
C LYS A 638 -13.94 18.78 -101.39
N ALA A 639 -15.07 18.79 -100.63
CA ALA A 639 -16.48 18.57 -101.08
C ALA A 639 -17.56 18.95 -100.01
N THR A 640 -18.88 18.66 -100.20
CA THR A 640 -20.01 19.01 -99.28
C THR A 640 -21.14 17.97 -99.17
N THR A 641 -22.07 18.09 -98.20
CA THR A 641 -23.13 17.11 -97.85
C THR A 641 -24.59 17.56 -98.06
N ASN A 642 -25.53 16.60 -98.06
CA ASN A 642 -26.99 16.80 -98.18
C ASN A 642 -27.76 16.47 -96.89
N GLU A 643 -29.11 16.52 -96.91
CA GLU A 643 -30.01 16.28 -95.76
C GLU A 643 -29.81 14.94 -95.03
N ASN A 644 -29.14 13.96 -95.66
CA ASN A 644 -28.75 12.69 -95.06
C ASN A 644 -27.21 12.54 -94.96
N GLY A 645 -26.45 12.78 -96.05
CA GLY A 645 -25.08 13.37 -96.05
C GLY A 645 -23.86 12.63 -96.69
N ILE A 646 -23.77 12.34 -98.00
CA ILE A 646 -22.78 11.37 -98.60
C ILE A 646 -21.78 11.96 -99.67
N VAL A 647 -20.53 11.42 -99.82
CA VAL A 647 -19.40 11.95 -100.68
C VAL A 647 -18.28 10.89 -101.05
N GLU A 648 -17.34 11.11 -102.02
CA GLU A 648 -16.46 10.03 -102.64
C GLU A 648 -15.14 10.51 -103.40
N VAL A 649 -13.96 9.84 -103.28
CA VAL A 649 -12.61 10.22 -103.90
C VAL A 649 -11.55 9.06 -104.13
N THR A 650 -10.34 9.32 -104.71
CA THR A 650 -9.30 8.32 -105.20
C THR A 650 -7.77 8.72 -105.03
N LEU A 651 -6.78 7.78 -105.14
CA LEU A 651 -5.31 8.01 -104.86
C LEU A 651 -4.24 6.99 -105.45
N THR A 652 -2.92 7.20 -105.20
CA THR A 652 -1.72 6.28 -105.38
C THR A 652 -0.78 6.19 -104.14
N SER A 653 0.26 5.31 -104.05
CA SER A 653 1.19 5.17 -102.86
C SER A 653 2.54 4.38 -103.03
N LEU A 654 3.55 4.54 -102.11
CA LEU A 654 4.94 3.94 -102.09
C LEU A 654 5.20 2.68 -101.19
N LYS A 655 5.77 2.75 -99.98
CA LYS A 655 6.71 1.72 -99.41
C LYS A 655 6.21 0.87 -98.21
N ALA A 656 6.96 -0.20 -97.89
CA ALA A 656 7.13 -0.85 -96.57
C ALA A 656 5.97 -1.61 -95.89
N GLY A 657 4.73 -1.13 -95.95
CA GLY A 657 3.62 -1.67 -95.16
C GLY A 657 2.29 -1.03 -95.55
N SER A 658 1.52 -0.52 -94.60
CA SER A 658 0.30 0.20 -94.95
C SER A 658 0.54 1.67 -95.31
N SER A 659 -0.43 2.28 -95.99
CA SER A 659 -0.49 3.69 -96.39
C SER A 659 -1.94 4.16 -96.26
N GLU A 660 -2.16 5.36 -95.76
CA GLU A 660 -3.45 5.77 -95.23
C GLU A 660 -4.09 6.93 -95.99
N VAL A 661 -5.42 7.00 -95.93
CA VAL A 661 -6.29 7.84 -96.76
C VAL A 661 -7.36 8.46 -95.88
N THR A 662 -7.55 9.77 -95.95
CA THR A 662 -8.26 10.57 -94.96
C THR A 662 -9.33 11.45 -95.61
N ILE A 663 -10.51 11.52 -94.99
CA ILE A 663 -11.49 12.61 -95.13
C ILE A 663 -11.48 13.46 -93.86
N SER A 664 -11.87 14.74 -93.90
CA SER A 664 -11.95 15.65 -92.74
C SER A 664 -13.13 16.63 -92.83
N ILE A 665 -13.73 17.07 -91.72
CA ILE A 665 -14.85 18.04 -91.66
C ILE A 665 -14.96 18.58 -90.24
N ASN A 666 -15.07 19.89 -90.02
CA ASN A 666 -14.98 20.50 -88.67
C ASN A 666 -13.78 19.94 -87.84
N GLY A 667 -12.70 19.53 -88.51
CA GLY A 667 -11.56 18.81 -87.92
C GLY A 667 -11.77 17.32 -87.62
N GLN A 668 -13.01 16.80 -87.55
CA GLN A 668 -13.29 15.36 -87.52
C GLN A 668 -12.73 14.71 -88.77
N SER A 669 -11.80 13.77 -88.65
CA SER A 669 -11.20 13.06 -89.78
C SER A 669 -11.30 11.55 -89.66
N GLU A 670 -11.70 10.86 -90.73
CA GLU A 670 -11.75 9.40 -90.78
C GLU A 670 -10.74 8.88 -91.81
N THR A 671 -10.00 7.84 -91.41
CA THR A 671 -8.81 7.36 -92.13
C THR A 671 -8.92 5.87 -92.48
N LYS A 672 -8.27 5.45 -93.57
CA LYS A 672 -8.41 4.14 -94.22
C LYS A 672 -7.13 3.69 -94.93
N SER A 673 -6.73 2.42 -94.81
CA SER A 673 -5.36 1.96 -95.14
C SER A 673 -5.22 0.92 -96.26
N VAL A 674 -4.09 0.97 -97.01
CA VAL A 674 -3.78 0.22 -98.25
C VAL A 674 -2.28 -0.17 -98.37
N GLN A 675 -1.92 -1.34 -98.94
CA GLN A 675 -0.72 -2.16 -98.51
C GLN A 675 0.53 -2.32 -99.42
N PHE A 676 1.71 -2.65 -98.78
CA PHE A 676 3.14 -2.72 -99.23
C PHE A 676 4.07 -3.57 -98.25
N LEU A 677 5.44 -3.63 -98.41
CA LEU A 677 6.46 -4.50 -97.68
C LEU A 677 7.90 -3.83 -97.56
N SER A 678 8.90 -3.93 -96.61
CA SER A 678 9.23 -4.57 -95.27
C SER A 678 10.26 -3.71 -94.40
N GLY A 679 11.06 -4.24 -93.41
CA GLY A 679 11.71 -3.48 -92.26
C GLY A 679 13.20 -3.65 -91.75
N LYS A 680 13.43 -3.83 -90.40
CA LYS A 680 14.74 -3.76 -89.63
C LYS A 680 14.73 -4.51 -88.24
N LEU A 681 15.89 -4.82 -87.58
CA LEU A 681 16.06 -5.70 -86.35
C LEU A 681 15.04 -5.56 -85.19
N HIS A 682 14.68 -6.68 -84.52
CA HIS A 682 13.60 -6.75 -83.53
C HIS A 682 13.73 -7.77 -82.35
N GLN A 683 14.22 -9.01 -82.53
CA GLN A 683 14.06 -10.10 -81.53
C GLN A 683 15.36 -10.90 -81.25
N VAL A 684 15.48 -11.45 -80.02
CA VAL A 684 16.56 -12.36 -79.53
C VAL A 684 15.93 -13.50 -78.69
N THR A 685 16.34 -14.77 -78.87
CA THR A 685 15.73 -15.95 -78.19
C THR A 685 16.76 -17.03 -77.80
N ILE A 686 16.77 -17.53 -76.55
CA ILE A 686 17.62 -18.68 -76.11
C ILE A 686 17.00 -20.01 -76.59
N LEU A 687 17.86 -20.98 -76.94
CA LEU A 687 17.48 -22.28 -77.51
C LEU A 687 17.70 -23.48 -76.58
N ASP A 688 18.84 -23.59 -75.88
CA ASP A 688 19.17 -24.75 -75.03
C ASP A 688 20.20 -24.43 -73.91
N VAL A 689 20.10 -25.12 -72.76
CA VAL A 689 20.98 -24.99 -71.57
C VAL A 689 21.12 -26.35 -70.83
N PRO A 690 22.34 -26.89 -70.63
CA PRO A 690 22.59 -28.21 -70.00
C PRO A 690 22.69 -28.18 -68.46
N GLU A 691 22.66 -29.35 -67.82
CA GLU A 691 22.84 -29.53 -66.36
C GLU A 691 24.31 -29.36 -65.92
N VAL A 692 24.54 -28.80 -64.73
CA VAL A 692 25.87 -28.38 -64.24
C VAL A 692 26.13 -28.92 -62.82
N TYR A 693 27.42 -29.11 -62.47
CA TYR A 693 27.86 -29.47 -61.11
C TYR A 693 28.66 -28.33 -60.48
N ALA A 694 28.57 -28.20 -59.15
CA ALA A 694 29.23 -27.12 -58.43
C ALA A 694 30.75 -27.12 -58.68
N GLY A 695 31.30 -25.92 -58.94
CA GLY A 695 32.72 -25.75 -59.29
C GLY A 695 33.16 -26.22 -60.69
N ARG A 696 32.23 -26.47 -61.66
CA ARG A 696 32.57 -26.91 -63.04
C ARG A 696 31.88 -26.08 -64.14
N GLU A 697 32.48 -25.99 -65.33
CA GLU A 697 32.06 -25.12 -66.45
C GLU A 697 31.13 -25.79 -67.50
N SER A 698 30.41 -25.00 -68.32
CA SER A 698 29.46 -25.45 -69.36
C SER A 698 29.18 -24.42 -70.50
N GLN A 699 28.10 -24.55 -71.30
CA GLN A 699 27.77 -23.67 -72.47
C GLN A 699 26.25 -23.54 -72.83
N VAL A 700 25.85 -22.60 -73.70
CA VAL A 700 24.44 -22.18 -74.05
C VAL A 700 24.29 -21.66 -75.51
N SER A 701 23.10 -21.70 -76.14
CA SER A 701 22.84 -21.25 -77.55
C SER A 701 21.56 -20.38 -77.77
N PHE A 702 21.49 -19.52 -78.82
CA PHE A 702 20.43 -18.50 -79.06
C PHE A 702 20.26 -17.98 -80.53
N GLN A 703 19.18 -17.25 -80.88
CA GLN A 703 18.75 -16.81 -82.25
C GLN A 703 18.24 -15.33 -82.39
N LEU A 704 18.29 -14.70 -83.61
CA LEU A 704 17.96 -13.28 -83.94
C LEU A 704 16.98 -13.03 -85.14
N LEU A 705 16.10 -11.98 -85.14
CA LEU A 705 15.16 -11.62 -86.24
C LEU A 705 14.75 -10.12 -86.36
N ASP A 706 14.20 -9.67 -87.52
CA ASP A 706 13.69 -8.31 -87.84
C ASP A 706 12.18 -8.06 -87.56
N SER A 707 11.76 -6.79 -87.58
CA SER A 707 10.44 -6.30 -87.14
C SER A 707 9.31 -6.51 -88.16
N HIS A 708 9.63 -7.02 -89.34
CA HIS A 708 8.69 -7.44 -90.37
C HIS A 708 8.89 -8.94 -90.69
N GLY A 709 9.51 -9.70 -89.77
CA GLY A 709 9.67 -11.16 -89.84
C GLY A 709 10.83 -11.68 -90.68
N ASN A 710 11.73 -10.80 -91.14
CA ASN A 710 12.88 -11.17 -91.98
C ASN A 710 14.07 -11.56 -91.08
N PRO A 711 14.92 -12.54 -91.45
CA PRO A 711 16.07 -12.92 -90.64
C PRO A 711 17.12 -11.81 -90.60
N ILE A 712 17.84 -11.69 -89.47
CA ILE A 712 18.98 -10.78 -89.33
C ILE A 712 20.26 -11.60 -89.23
N ILE A 713 21.25 -11.16 -89.99
CA ILE A 713 22.53 -11.81 -90.25
C ILE A 713 23.67 -10.85 -89.88
N ASP A 714 24.85 -11.41 -89.57
CA ASP A 714 26.11 -10.68 -89.34
C ASP A 714 26.11 -9.71 -88.12
N ALA A 715 25.96 -10.26 -86.91
CA ALA A 715 25.72 -9.48 -85.68
C ALA A 715 26.62 -9.85 -84.46
N GLN A 716 27.80 -10.42 -84.71
CA GLN A 716 28.62 -11.14 -83.70
C GLN A 716 29.12 -10.31 -82.49
N ASN A 717 29.48 -9.04 -82.69
CA ASN A 717 30.34 -8.30 -81.73
C ASN A 717 29.60 -7.55 -80.61
N ASP A 718 28.26 -7.49 -80.61
CA ASP A 718 27.45 -6.68 -79.67
C ASP A 718 26.71 -7.53 -78.61
N ILE A 719 27.23 -8.72 -78.27
CA ILE A 719 26.54 -9.75 -77.49
C ILE A 719 27.19 -9.97 -76.11
N THR A 720 26.38 -10.10 -75.06
CA THR A 720 26.83 -10.45 -73.70
C THR A 720 25.86 -11.41 -73.00
N THR A 721 26.33 -12.11 -71.96
CA THR A 721 25.49 -13.00 -71.13
C THR A 721 25.31 -12.41 -69.72
N ILE A 722 24.18 -12.72 -69.10
CA ILE A 722 23.85 -12.32 -67.73
C ILE A 722 23.43 -13.58 -66.98
N ILE A 723 24.09 -13.87 -65.85
CA ILE A 723 23.79 -15.00 -64.97
C ILE A 723 23.43 -14.44 -63.58
N ASP A 724 22.29 -14.84 -63.02
CA ASP A 724 21.75 -14.31 -61.76
C ASP A 724 21.79 -12.77 -61.65
N LYS A 725 21.47 -12.12 -62.78
CA LYS A 725 21.41 -10.65 -62.95
C LYS A 725 22.76 -9.94 -62.86
N LYS A 726 23.87 -10.71 -62.89
CA LYS A 726 25.24 -10.23 -63.02
C LYS A 726 25.75 -10.48 -64.45
N THR A 727 26.30 -9.46 -65.10
CA THR A 727 26.85 -9.59 -66.46
C THR A 727 28.20 -10.29 -66.43
N GLU A 728 28.35 -11.35 -67.23
CA GLU A 728 29.59 -12.13 -67.36
C GLU A 728 30.16 -11.96 -68.77
N SER A 729 31.48 -11.78 -68.88
CA SER A 729 32.17 -11.51 -70.16
C SER A 729 32.61 -12.81 -70.82
N THR A 730 31.67 -13.48 -71.47
CA THR A 730 31.85 -14.83 -72.05
C THR A 730 32.29 -14.78 -73.53
N ALA A 731 33.13 -15.71 -73.97
CA ALA A 731 33.43 -15.91 -75.39
C ALA A 731 32.18 -16.43 -76.14
N ILE A 732 31.98 -15.97 -77.37
CA ILE A 732 30.79 -16.20 -78.21
C ILE A 732 31.21 -16.57 -79.64
N TRP A 733 30.47 -17.46 -80.30
CA TRP A 733 30.72 -17.90 -81.68
C TRP A 733 29.43 -18.36 -82.39
N ASP A 734 29.46 -18.39 -83.73
CA ASP A 734 28.31 -18.73 -84.59
C ASP A 734 28.05 -20.24 -84.66
N THR A 735 26.80 -20.60 -84.97
CA THR A 735 26.38 -21.99 -85.21
C THR A 735 25.49 -22.19 -86.45
N ASP A 736 24.64 -21.23 -86.84
CA ASP A 736 23.83 -21.32 -88.08
C ASP A 736 23.36 -19.93 -88.56
N ILE A 737 24.15 -19.29 -89.45
CA ILE A 737 24.03 -17.84 -89.73
C ILE A 737 22.85 -17.44 -90.60
N ASP A 738 22.41 -18.25 -91.58
CA ASP A 738 21.26 -17.93 -92.46
C ASP A 738 19.93 -17.87 -91.67
N LYS A 739 19.92 -18.41 -90.45
CA LYS A 739 18.83 -18.37 -89.48
C LYS A 739 19.15 -17.48 -88.27
N GLY A 740 20.36 -16.92 -88.20
CA GLY A 740 20.86 -16.04 -87.15
C GLY A 740 21.08 -16.71 -85.79
N ILE A 741 21.80 -17.84 -85.72
CA ILE A 741 22.00 -18.65 -84.49
C ILE A 741 23.49 -18.69 -84.02
N TYR A 742 23.68 -18.59 -82.70
CA TYR A 742 24.97 -18.34 -81.99
C TYR A 742 25.06 -19.09 -80.63
N ALA A 743 26.25 -19.17 -80.01
CA ALA A 743 26.50 -19.86 -78.72
C ALA A 743 27.55 -19.18 -77.80
N ALA A 744 27.54 -19.49 -76.48
CA ALA A 744 28.39 -18.89 -75.43
C ALA A 744 28.76 -19.86 -74.27
N LYS A 745 29.78 -19.54 -73.46
CA LYS A 745 30.29 -20.34 -72.31
C LYS A 745 29.70 -19.92 -70.94
N ILE A 746 29.68 -20.82 -69.94
CA ILE A 746 29.21 -20.62 -68.55
C ILE A 746 30.24 -21.16 -67.54
N SER A 747 30.43 -20.49 -66.40
CA SER A 747 31.31 -20.94 -65.29
C SER A 747 30.53 -21.46 -64.08
N GLY A 748 31.15 -22.36 -63.29
CA GLY A 748 30.50 -23.10 -62.22
C GLY A 748 30.08 -22.29 -61.00
N GLN A 749 28.89 -22.57 -60.47
CA GLN A 749 28.28 -21.90 -59.32
C GLN A 749 28.20 -22.83 -58.09
N GLN A 750 27.65 -22.35 -56.98
CA GLN A 750 27.21 -23.20 -55.85
C GLN A 750 25.99 -24.06 -56.23
N PRO A 751 25.61 -25.10 -55.45
CA PRO A 751 24.40 -25.89 -55.68
C PRO A 751 23.10 -25.08 -55.54
N GLY A 752 22.22 -25.12 -56.53
CA GLY A 752 20.99 -24.33 -56.54
C GLY A 752 20.25 -24.27 -57.88
N THR A 753 19.36 -23.29 -58.00
CA THR A 753 18.67 -22.94 -59.25
C THR A 753 19.08 -21.53 -59.67
N HIS A 754 19.77 -21.45 -60.79
CA HIS A 754 20.33 -20.23 -61.37
C HIS A 754 19.51 -19.76 -62.57
N THR A 755 19.71 -18.51 -62.96
CA THR A 755 19.02 -17.83 -64.07
C THR A 755 20.02 -17.33 -65.12
N ILE A 756 19.65 -17.36 -66.40
CA ILE A 756 20.48 -16.86 -67.51
C ILE A 756 19.67 -16.07 -68.56
N GLN A 757 20.28 -15.00 -69.07
CA GLN A 757 19.82 -14.19 -70.20
C GLN A 757 20.95 -13.90 -71.18
N VAL A 758 20.61 -13.68 -72.45
CA VAL A 758 21.51 -13.19 -73.51
C VAL A 758 21.05 -11.80 -73.95
N VAL A 759 22.00 -10.87 -74.11
CA VAL A 759 21.76 -9.48 -74.52
C VAL A 759 22.46 -9.21 -75.84
N MET A 760 21.75 -8.62 -76.81
CA MET A 760 22.35 -7.99 -77.99
C MET A 760 21.96 -6.51 -78.05
N GLY A 761 22.94 -5.62 -77.94
CA GLY A 761 22.73 -4.16 -77.99
C GLY A 761 21.76 -3.65 -76.91
N LYS A 762 20.46 -3.50 -77.25
CA LYS A 762 19.38 -3.12 -76.32
C LYS A 762 18.28 -4.18 -76.16
N THR A 763 18.39 -5.31 -76.86
CA THR A 763 17.38 -6.38 -76.85
C THR A 763 17.88 -7.54 -76.00
N VAL A 764 17.10 -7.92 -75.00
CA VAL A 764 17.42 -8.98 -74.03
C VAL A 764 16.49 -10.16 -74.26
N SER A 765 17.02 -11.39 -74.19
CA SER A 765 16.23 -12.61 -74.21
C SER A 765 15.32 -12.72 -72.97
N GLN A 766 14.34 -13.62 -73.01
CA GLN A 766 13.70 -14.06 -71.78
C GLN A 766 14.70 -14.78 -70.86
N GLU A 767 14.46 -14.71 -69.56
CA GLU A 767 15.23 -15.40 -68.51
C GLU A 767 14.89 -16.89 -68.52
N GLN A 768 15.89 -17.75 -68.70
CA GLN A 768 15.77 -19.20 -68.51
C GLN A 768 16.45 -19.63 -67.21
N LYS A 769 16.11 -20.84 -66.72
CA LYS A 769 16.65 -21.40 -65.48
C LYS A 769 17.40 -22.69 -65.73
N PHE A 770 18.51 -22.86 -65.03
CA PHE A 770 19.29 -24.10 -64.98
C PHE A 770 19.62 -24.45 -63.53
N ASN A 771 19.89 -25.73 -63.26
CA ASN A 771 20.21 -26.20 -61.92
C ASN A 771 21.67 -26.67 -61.84
N THR A 772 22.26 -26.45 -60.67
CA THR A 772 23.57 -26.93 -60.26
C THR A 772 23.43 -27.91 -59.11
N ARG A 773 24.16 -29.02 -59.16
CA ARG A 773 24.20 -30.02 -58.07
C ARG A 773 25.53 -29.97 -57.31
N GLY A 774 25.47 -30.14 -56.00
CA GLY A 774 26.65 -30.48 -55.19
C GLY A 774 27.12 -31.90 -55.49
N THR A 775 28.36 -32.21 -55.09
CA THR A 775 28.89 -33.58 -55.17
C THR A 775 28.72 -34.31 -53.83
N ASN A 776 29.00 -35.61 -53.80
CA ASN A 776 29.32 -36.27 -52.53
C ASN A 776 30.62 -35.66 -51.93
N ALA A 777 30.93 -36.02 -50.69
CA ALA A 777 32.05 -35.47 -49.92
C ALA A 777 33.38 -35.42 -50.70
N VAL A 778 34.15 -34.37 -50.42
CA VAL A 778 35.44 -34.07 -51.07
C VAL A 778 36.56 -34.29 -50.06
N ALA A 779 37.56 -35.09 -50.43
CA ALA A 779 38.74 -35.27 -49.59
C ALA A 779 39.49 -33.94 -49.39
N SER A 780 39.85 -33.64 -48.14
CA SER A 780 40.54 -32.40 -47.83
C SER A 780 41.90 -32.30 -48.52
N VAL A 781 42.25 -31.08 -48.94
CA VAL A 781 43.56 -30.81 -49.55
C VAL A 781 44.72 -30.79 -48.54
N ALA A 782 44.42 -30.72 -47.23
CA ALA A 782 45.39 -30.76 -46.14
C ALA A 782 44.78 -31.36 -44.86
N ALA A 783 45.59 -31.97 -43.99
CA ALA A 783 45.09 -32.67 -42.79
C ALA A 783 44.47 -31.73 -41.72
N ASP A 784 44.75 -30.43 -41.81
CA ASP A 784 44.19 -29.34 -41.01
C ASP A 784 43.09 -28.55 -41.76
N GLY A 785 42.73 -28.97 -42.97
CA GLY A 785 41.75 -28.30 -43.83
C GLY A 785 42.23 -27.00 -44.48
N SER A 786 43.51 -26.66 -44.36
CA SER A 786 44.07 -25.40 -44.87
C SER A 786 44.21 -25.36 -46.39
N GLY A 787 44.07 -24.15 -46.96
CA GLY A 787 44.30 -23.89 -48.38
C GLY A 787 43.71 -22.54 -48.84
N PRO A 788 43.75 -22.23 -50.15
CA PRO A 788 43.17 -21.00 -50.68
C PRO A 788 41.63 -21.06 -50.63
N LEU A 789 41.01 -20.13 -49.90
CA LEU A 789 39.55 -19.96 -49.87
C LEU A 789 38.99 -19.80 -51.29
N GLY A 790 37.92 -20.53 -51.61
CA GLY A 790 37.41 -20.65 -52.98
C GLY A 790 37.87 -21.92 -53.72
N THR A 791 38.60 -22.83 -53.07
CA THR A 791 39.05 -24.12 -53.64
C THR A 791 38.20 -25.27 -53.10
N LEU A 792 37.88 -26.25 -53.95
CA LEU A 792 37.22 -27.50 -53.54
C LEU A 792 38.08 -28.23 -52.49
N GLY A 793 37.46 -28.73 -51.41
CA GLY A 793 38.17 -29.47 -50.34
C GLY A 793 39.00 -28.62 -49.35
N VAL A 794 38.85 -27.29 -49.35
CA VAL A 794 39.37 -26.39 -48.31
C VAL A 794 38.23 -26.01 -47.35
N ILE A 795 38.45 -26.07 -46.04
CA ILE A 795 37.40 -25.69 -45.06
C ILE A 795 37.05 -24.22 -45.23
N ALA A 796 35.75 -23.94 -45.37
CA ALA A 796 35.19 -22.59 -45.41
C ALA A 796 34.02 -22.40 -44.45
N ASP A 797 33.37 -23.49 -43.99
CA ASP A 797 32.23 -23.45 -43.08
C ASP A 797 32.23 -24.66 -42.12
N ILE A 798 31.62 -24.50 -40.94
CA ILE A 798 31.58 -25.48 -39.84
C ILE A 798 30.20 -25.45 -39.18
N GLU A 799 29.48 -26.57 -39.23
CA GLU A 799 28.19 -26.76 -38.56
C GLU A 799 28.34 -27.59 -37.28
N ILE A 800 27.43 -27.36 -36.32
CA ILE A 800 27.30 -28.15 -35.08
C ILE A 800 25.84 -28.57 -34.92
N ASP A 801 25.62 -29.84 -34.59
CA ASP A 801 24.36 -30.33 -34.01
C ASP A 801 24.62 -30.93 -32.62
N ILE A 802 23.59 -30.99 -31.79
CA ILE A 802 23.65 -31.49 -30.41
C ILE A 802 22.47 -32.44 -30.20
N ASN A 803 22.74 -33.61 -29.63
CA ASN A 803 21.74 -34.65 -29.41
C ASN A 803 21.62 -34.97 -27.89
N PRO A 804 20.44 -34.80 -27.26
CA PRO A 804 19.18 -34.32 -27.86
C PRO A 804 19.23 -32.85 -28.29
N ASN A 805 18.55 -32.51 -29.38
CA ASN A 805 18.54 -31.16 -29.95
C ASN A 805 17.68 -30.22 -29.09
N ARG A 806 18.38 -29.56 -28.16
CA ARG A 806 17.92 -28.55 -27.21
C ARG A 806 19.13 -27.80 -26.66
N THR A 807 18.91 -26.67 -25.99
CA THR A 807 19.99 -25.90 -25.32
C THR A 807 19.88 -25.88 -23.79
N ASP A 808 18.78 -26.37 -23.23
CA ASP A 808 18.45 -26.32 -21.80
C ASP A 808 18.77 -27.64 -21.07
N PHE A 809 20.01 -27.79 -20.61
CA PHE A 809 20.48 -29.00 -19.93
C PHE A 809 20.46 -28.84 -18.40
N LYS A 810 20.78 -29.92 -17.67
CA LYS A 810 20.89 -29.97 -16.21
C LYS A 810 22.27 -30.44 -15.77
N SER A 811 22.66 -30.08 -14.55
CA SER A 811 23.82 -30.69 -13.87
C SER A 811 23.72 -32.23 -13.91
N GLY A 812 24.74 -32.86 -14.49
CA GLY A 812 24.82 -34.31 -14.71
C GLY A 812 24.35 -34.82 -16.08
N ASP A 813 23.83 -33.96 -16.96
CA ASP A 813 23.54 -34.33 -18.35
C ASP A 813 24.84 -34.53 -19.17
N ASN A 814 24.77 -35.33 -20.24
CA ASN A 814 25.91 -35.70 -21.07
C ASN A 814 25.52 -35.79 -22.57
N PRO A 815 25.15 -34.68 -23.22
CA PRO A 815 24.78 -34.66 -24.63
C PRO A 815 25.91 -35.10 -25.56
N LEU A 816 25.52 -35.61 -26.73
CA LEU A 816 26.42 -35.87 -27.85
C LEU A 816 26.49 -34.61 -28.72
N VAL A 817 27.68 -34.04 -28.91
CA VAL A 817 27.95 -32.95 -29.84
C VAL A 817 28.48 -33.55 -31.14
N MET A 818 28.00 -33.05 -32.29
CA MET A 818 28.40 -33.45 -33.64
C MET A 818 28.90 -32.24 -34.42
N VAL A 819 29.98 -32.40 -35.18
CA VAL A 819 30.62 -31.34 -35.99
C VAL A 819 30.78 -31.80 -37.43
N THR A 820 30.32 -30.97 -38.37
CA THR A 820 30.36 -31.20 -39.82
C THR A 820 31.18 -30.08 -40.48
N LEU A 821 32.09 -30.44 -41.41
CA LEU A 821 33.03 -29.53 -42.06
C LEU A 821 32.71 -29.40 -43.55
N LYS A 822 32.69 -28.18 -44.11
CA LYS A 822 32.28 -27.93 -45.50
C LYS A 822 33.20 -26.96 -46.26
N ASP A 823 33.26 -27.12 -47.58
CA ASP A 823 34.00 -26.25 -48.49
C ASP A 823 33.20 -25.01 -48.96
N SER A 824 33.86 -24.08 -49.66
CA SER A 824 33.25 -22.85 -50.15
C SER A 824 32.14 -23.05 -51.22
N PHE A 825 31.94 -24.29 -51.67
CA PHE A 825 30.88 -24.68 -52.59
C PHE A 825 29.76 -25.48 -51.89
N GLY A 826 29.87 -25.69 -50.58
CA GLY A 826 28.88 -26.41 -49.77
C GLY A 826 29.01 -27.93 -49.79
N ASN A 827 30.13 -28.48 -50.26
CA ASN A 827 30.39 -29.92 -50.17
C ASN A 827 30.95 -30.28 -48.79
N GLU A 828 30.53 -31.41 -48.22
CA GLU A 828 31.13 -31.99 -47.01
C GLU A 828 32.60 -32.37 -47.25
N ILE A 829 33.46 -32.20 -46.23
CA ILE A 829 34.90 -32.50 -46.30
C ILE A 829 35.25 -33.74 -45.49
N GLU A 830 35.91 -34.71 -46.13
CA GLU A 830 36.41 -35.93 -45.48
C GLU A 830 37.95 -35.91 -45.26
N ASN A 831 38.43 -36.78 -44.37
CA ASN A 831 39.86 -37.00 -44.06
C ASN A 831 40.59 -35.82 -43.36
N ILE A 832 39.88 -35.04 -42.53
CA ILE A 832 40.51 -34.11 -41.56
C ILE A 832 40.99 -34.89 -40.33
N ASP A 833 42.15 -34.52 -39.78
CA ASP A 833 42.68 -35.07 -38.52
C ASP A 833 41.90 -34.47 -37.32
N PRO A 834 41.24 -35.30 -36.47
CA PRO A 834 40.45 -34.81 -35.34
C PRO A 834 41.21 -33.96 -34.32
N SER A 835 42.55 -34.08 -34.25
CA SER A 835 43.38 -33.28 -33.34
C SER A 835 43.29 -31.76 -33.61
N ASN A 836 42.95 -31.39 -34.84
CA ASN A 836 42.76 -30.01 -35.31
C ASN A 836 41.33 -29.48 -35.06
N ILE A 837 40.41 -30.28 -34.53
CA ILE A 837 39.02 -29.89 -34.25
C ILE A 837 38.88 -29.52 -32.77
N HIS A 838 38.85 -28.22 -32.49
CA HIS A 838 38.72 -27.65 -31.16
C HIS A 838 37.25 -27.34 -30.83
N LEU A 839 36.86 -27.35 -29.55
CA LEU A 839 35.47 -27.12 -29.11
C LEU A 839 35.44 -26.18 -27.89
N GLY A 840 35.19 -24.90 -28.12
CA GLY A 840 35.36 -23.86 -27.10
C GLY A 840 36.82 -23.78 -26.63
N ASP A 841 37.03 -23.80 -25.31
CA ASP A 841 38.37 -23.86 -24.70
C ASP A 841 39.02 -25.26 -24.78
N LEU A 842 38.27 -26.32 -25.12
CA LEU A 842 38.79 -27.68 -25.23
C LEU A 842 39.54 -27.85 -26.56
N LYS A 843 40.78 -28.35 -26.51
CA LYS A 843 41.59 -28.59 -27.72
C LYS A 843 41.34 -29.99 -28.27
N GLY A 844 41.45 -30.18 -29.58
CA GLY A 844 41.14 -31.49 -30.22
C GLY A 844 41.89 -32.68 -29.61
N ASN A 845 43.14 -32.50 -29.16
CA ASN A 845 43.91 -33.54 -28.45
C ASN A 845 43.36 -33.91 -27.06
N ASP A 846 42.61 -33.01 -26.41
CA ASP A 846 41.97 -33.24 -25.11
C ASP A 846 40.54 -33.81 -25.27
N ILE A 847 40.04 -33.92 -26.52
CA ILE A 847 38.69 -34.36 -26.87
C ILE A 847 38.76 -35.77 -27.48
N ALA A 848 38.04 -36.72 -26.89
CA ALA A 848 37.92 -38.09 -27.40
C ALA A 848 36.94 -38.18 -28.58
N TRP A 849 37.27 -37.50 -29.70
CA TRP A 849 36.50 -37.53 -30.94
C TRP A 849 36.35 -38.96 -31.47
N ARG A 850 35.16 -39.26 -31.99
CA ARG A 850 34.85 -40.45 -32.79
C ARG A 850 34.23 -39.98 -34.10
N GLN A 851 34.44 -40.70 -35.19
CA GLN A 851 33.79 -40.40 -36.47
C GLN A 851 32.53 -41.28 -36.60
N ASP A 852 31.37 -40.69 -36.92
CA ASP A 852 30.18 -41.48 -37.26
C ASP A 852 30.20 -41.87 -38.75
N GLY A 853 29.39 -42.87 -39.13
CA GLY A 853 29.54 -43.71 -40.33
C GLY A 853 29.39 -43.06 -41.72
N LYS A 854 29.53 -41.74 -41.82
CA LYS A 854 29.83 -41.03 -43.06
C LYS A 854 30.97 -40.03 -42.89
N TYR A 855 30.70 -38.80 -42.43
CA TYR A 855 31.68 -37.70 -42.52
C TYR A 855 31.78 -36.82 -41.26
N ASP A 856 30.99 -37.10 -40.22
CA ASP A 856 30.84 -36.23 -39.04
C ASP A 856 31.69 -36.66 -37.84
N TYR A 857 32.12 -35.67 -37.04
CA TYR A 857 32.95 -35.87 -35.85
C TYR A 857 32.11 -35.68 -34.58
N ILE A 858 32.04 -36.68 -33.71
CA ILE A 858 31.14 -36.73 -32.54
C ILE A 858 31.86 -36.96 -31.20
N VAL A 859 31.37 -36.32 -30.13
CA VAL A 859 31.86 -36.51 -28.75
C VAL A 859 30.77 -36.32 -27.69
N ASN A 860 30.85 -37.06 -26.58
CA ASN A 860 29.97 -36.86 -25.41
C ASN A 860 30.55 -35.76 -24.50
N LEU A 861 29.76 -34.76 -24.12
CA LEU A 861 30.20 -33.62 -23.30
C LEU A 861 29.53 -33.64 -21.91
N PRO A 862 30.19 -34.07 -20.82
CA PRO A 862 29.59 -34.17 -19.49
C PRO A 862 29.47 -32.81 -18.78
N LEU A 863 28.25 -32.41 -18.45
CA LEU A 863 27.91 -31.08 -17.93
C LEU A 863 27.85 -31.09 -16.40
N THR A 864 29.00 -30.79 -15.76
CA THR A 864 29.19 -30.92 -14.29
C THR A 864 29.03 -29.61 -13.50
N LYS A 865 28.79 -28.48 -14.17
CA LYS A 865 28.60 -27.16 -13.55
C LYS A 865 27.39 -26.46 -14.17
N THR A 866 26.69 -25.67 -13.36
CA THR A 866 25.57 -24.83 -13.81
C THR A 866 26.05 -23.48 -14.36
N GLY A 867 25.27 -22.91 -15.27
CA GLY A 867 25.60 -21.68 -16.01
C GLY A 867 25.52 -21.86 -17.53
N ASP A 868 25.76 -20.78 -18.28
CA ASP A 868 25.85 -20.83 -19.73
C ASP A 868 27.24 -21.30 -20.17
N ILE A 869 27.28 -22.27 -21.08
CA ILE A 869 28.50 -22.87 -21.64
C ILE A 869 28.55 -22.59 -23.14
N ASP A 870 29.60 -21.90 -23.57
CA ASP A 870 29.84 -21.55 -24.96
C ASP A 870 30.46 -22.72 -25.73
N ILE A 871 29.70 -23.28 -26.68
CA ILE A 871 30.16 -24.30 -27.62
C ILE A 871 30.39 -23.64 -28.98
N THR A 872 31.63 -23.68 -29.45
CA THR A 872 32.02 -23.17 -30.78
C THR A 872 33.15 -24.03 -31.30
N ALA A 873 32.89 -24.75 -32.40
CA ALA A 873 33.86 -25.62 -33.03
C ALA A 873 34.78 -24.76 -33.91
N HIS A 874 36.07 -25.05 -33.92
CA HIS A 874 36.99 -24.35 -34.80
C HIS A 874 38.12 -25.23 -35.32
N VAL A 875 38.49 -25.00 -36.57
CA VAL A 875 39.55 -25.68 -37.32
C VAL A 875 40.30 -24.62 -38.13
N ASN A 876 41.63 -24.54 -37.99
CA ASN A 876 42.49 -23.62 -38.75
C ASN A 876 41.98 -22.15 -38.84
N GLY A 877 41.41 -21.63 -37.73
CA GLY A 877 40.89 -20.26 -37.67
C GLY A 877 39.54 -20.00 -38.35
N ILE A 878 38.91 -21.03 -38.94
CA ILE A 878 37.47 -21.02 -39.25
C ILE A 878 36.71 -21.45 -37.99
N PHE A 879 35.61 -20.75 -37.68
CA PHE A 879 34.78 -20.98 -36.50
C PHE A 879 33.33 -21.27 -36.92
N SER A 880 32.68 -22.19 -36.22
CA SER A 880 31.23 -22.39 -36.33
C SER A 880 30.46 -21.15 -35.86
N PRO A 881 29.14 -21.06 -36.16
CA PRO A 881 28.23 -20.26 -35.36
C PRO A 881 28.36 -20.58 -33.87
N LYS A 882 28.16 -19.57 -33.01
CA LYS A 882 28.23 -19.73 -31.56
C LYS A 882 26.95 -20.37 -31.02
N THR A 883 27.06 -21.55 -30.41
CA THR A 883 25.98 -22.25 -29.71
C THR A 883 26.18 -22.12 -28.20
N VAL A 884 25.11 -21.80 -27.46
CA VAL A 884 25.15 -21.68 -25.99
C VAL A 884 24.30 -22.77 -25.37
N LEU A 885 24.86 -23.53 -24.43
CA LEU A 885 24.12 -24.46 -23.58
C LEU A 885 23.89 -23.84 -22.21
N THR A 886 22.63 -23.64 -21.83
CA THR A 886 22.25 -23.19 -20.49
C THR A 886 22.10 -24.42 -19.59
N VAL A 887 23.04 -24.61 -18.66
CA VAL A 887 23.02 -25.73 -17.71
C VAL A 887 22.37 -25.30 -16.40
N SER A 888 21.17 -25.81 -16.16
CA SER A 888 20.35 -25.55 -14.98
C SER A 888 20.67 -26.50 -13.81
N HIS A 889 20.26 -26.10 -12.62
CA HIS A 889 20.22 -26.97 -11.44
C HIS A 889 19.33 -28.20 -11.70
N ASN A 890 19.68 -29.35 -11.12
CA ASN A 890 18.83 -30.52 -11.28
C ASN A 890 17.53 -30.36 -10.47
N VAL A 891 16.45 -31.03 -10.87
CA VAL A 891 15.12 -31.00 -10.19
C VAL A 891 14.59 -32.41 -9.91
N ASP A 892 15.39 -33.43 -10.21
CA ASP A 892 15.09 -34.82 -9.91
C ASP A 892 15.58 -35.14 -8.48
N ILE A 893 14.62 -35.36 -7.57
CA ILE A 893 14.86 -35.72 -6.17
C ILE A 893 15.72 -36.98 -6.04
N SER A 894 15.71 -37.89 -7.03
CA SER A 894 16.57 -39.08 -7.02
C SER A 894 18.07 -38.77 -7.15
N LYS A 895 18.43 -37.54 -7.55
CA LYS A 895 19.81 -37.07 -7.72
C LYS A 895 20.40 -36.43 -6.46
N ILE A 896 19.61 -36.23 -5.41
CA ILE A 896 20.11 -35.70 -4.12
C ILE A 896 21.11 -36.72 -3.55
N GLN A 897 22.37 -36.30 -3.45
CA GLN A 897 23.45 -37.06 -2.85
C GLN A 897 23.57 -36.72 -1.37
N ASP A 898 23.59 -35.43 -1.02
CA ASP A 898 23.81 -34.97 0.35
C ASP A 898 22.68 -34.04 0.84
N VAL A 899 22.38 -34.12 2.14
CA VAL A 899 21.34 -33.36 2.83
C VAL A 899 21.97 -32.72 4.07
N VAL A 900 21.99 -31.39 4.14
CA VAL A 900 22.65 -30.66 5.23
C VAL A 900 21.64 -29.79 5.97
N LEU A 901 21.61 -29.91 7.29
CA LEU A 901 20.79 -29.12 8.21
C LEU A 901 21.72 -28.23 9.07
N PRO A 902 21.90 -26.94 8.73
CA PRO A 902 22.68 -26.02 9.56
C PRO A 902 22.14 -25.89 11.00
N PRO A 903 22.99 -25.46 11.96
CA PRO A 903 22.57 -25.28 13.35
C PRO A 903 21.32 -24.40 13.52
N ILE A 904 20.35 -24.89 14.31
CA ILE A 904 19.10 -24.19 14.60
C ILE A 904 19.38 -23.11 15.65
N ASN A 905 19.69 -21.91 15.18
CA ASN A 905 20.11 -20.78 16.01
C ASN A 905 18.95 -19.94 16.58
N ASN A 906 17.69 -20.27 16.26
CA ASN A 906 16.51 -19.62 16.84
C ASN A 906 16.03 -20.35 18.09
N THR A 907 15.51 -19.58 19.07
CA THR A 907 14.94 -20.12 20.31
C THR A 907 13.49 -19.62 20.49
N PRO A 908 12.54 -20.14 19.69
CA PRO A 908 11.15 -19.68 19.68
C PRO A 908 10.43 -20.01 20.98
N GLN A 909 9.34 -19.32 21.29
CA GLN A 909 8.44 -19.71 22.38
C GLN A 909 7.48 -20.84 21.96
N ALA A 910 6.93 -21.54 22.95
CA ALA A 910 5.91 -22.56 22.71
C ALA A 910 4.66 -21.96 22.03
N GLY A 911 4.29 -22.53 20.88
CA GLY A 911 3.20 -22.05 20.02
C GLY A 911 3.65 -21.17 18.85
N GLU A 912 4.91 -20.74 18.78
CA GLU A 912 5.46 -20.09 17.58
C GLU A 912 5.78 -21.12 16.48
N THR A 913 5.98 -20.61 15.26
CA THR A 913 6.31 -21.41 14.08
C THR A 913 7.70 -21.03 13.55
N PRO A 914 8.80 -21.49 14.15
CA PRO A 914 10.16 -21.22 13.67
C PRO A 914 10.37 -21.82 12.28
N SER A 915 11.25 -21.21 11.49
CA SER A 915 11.74 -21.82 10.25
C SER A 915 13.19 -22.30 10.41
N ILE A 916 13.51 -23.36 9.68
CA ILE A 916 14.86 -23.90 9.46
C ILE A 916 15.21 -23.77 7.98
N SER A 917 16.50 -23.73 7.64
CA SER A 917 16.98 -23.90 6.27
C SER A 917 17.61 -25.28 6.09
N VAL A 918 17.50 -25.85 4.89
CA VAL A 918 18.03 -27.16 4.50
C VAL A 918 18.73 -27.03 3.15
N VAL A 919 19.94 -27.58 3.01
CA VAL A 919 20.68 -27.57 1.74
C VAL A 919 20.65 -28.98 1.14
N LEU A 920 20.30 -29.08 -0.14
CA LEU A 920 20.16 -30.34 -0.89
C LEU A 920 21.04 -30.26 -2.14
N THR A 921 22.03 -31.14 -2.28
CA THR A 921 23.00 -31.11 -3.39
C THR A 921 23.11 -32.43 -4.14
N ASP A 922 23.43 -32.34 -5.43
CA ASP A 922 23.74 -33.48 -6.28
C ASP A 922 25.17 -34.01 -6.07
N SER A 923 25.54 -35.06 -6.81
CA SER A 923 26.87 -35.70 -6.73
C SER A 923 28.06 -34.82 -7.16
N HIS A 924 27.81 -33.60 -7.64
CA HIS A 924 28.81 -32.62 -8.03
C HIS A 924 28.81 -31.38 -7.09
N GLY A 925 27.96 -31.38 -6.06
CA GLY A 925 27.81 -30.27 -5.11
C GLY A 925 26.89 -29.15 -5.60
N ASN A 926 26.19 -29.32 -6.73
CA ASN A 926 25.24 -28.33 -7.24
C ASN A 926 23.87 -28.49 -6.55
N PRO A 927 23.15 -27.40 -6.19
CA PRO A 927 21.81 -27.48 -5.62
C PRO A 927 20.81 -28.29 -6.45
N VAL A 928 19.88 -28.96 -5.77
CA VAL A 928 18.71 -29.63 -6.36
C VAL A 928 17.44 -28.80 -6.08
N ASN A 929 16.77 -28.37 -7.15
CA ASN A 929 15.67 -27.40 -7.16
C ASN A 929 14.28 -28.06 -7.17
N ASP A 930 13.21 -27.25 -6.99
CA ASP A 930 11.79 -27.65 -7.06
C ASP A 930 11.30 -28.68 -6.00
N VAL A 931 12.03 -28.89 -4.88
CA VAL A 931 11.56 -29.74 -3.77
C VAL A 931 10.43 -29.06 -3.00
N LYS A 932 9.20 -29.58 -3.11
CA LYS A 932 7.97 -28.96 -2.57
C LYS A 932 7.64 -29.33 -1.13
N GLN A 933 8.13 -30.48 -0.66
CA GLN A 933 7.88 -31.02 0.67
C GLN A 933 9.13 -31.75 1.17
N LEU A 934 9.36 -31.71 2.48
CA LEU A 934 10.43 -32.43 3.16
C LEU A 934 9.85 -33.20 4.34
N GLU A 935 10.38 -34.40 4.61
CA GLU A 935 10.04 -35.14 5.82
C GLU A 935 10.97 -34.69 6.95
N VAL A 936 10.39 -34.13 8.01
CA VAL A 936 11.13 -33.62 9.16
C VAL A 936 10.76 -34.41 10.40
N ILE A 937 11.73 -35.13 10.94
CA ILE A 937 11.61 -35.80 12.23
C ILE A 937 11.85 -34.74 13.31
N ILE A 938 10.86 -34.54 14.18
CA ILE A 938 10.91 -33.63 15.33
C ILE A 938 10.65 -34.47 16.57
N ALA A 939 11.59 -34.47 17.53
CA ALA A 939 11.53 -35.27 18.75
C ALA A 939 11.26 -36.78 18.52
N GLY A 940 11.65 -37.31 17.36
CA GLY A 940 11.43 -38.71 16.95
C GLY A 940 10.13 -38.97 16.18
N THR A 941 9.29 -37.97 15.95
CA THR A 941 8.05 -38.09 15.16
C THR A 941 8.23 -37.47 13.76
N PRO A 942 7.97 -38.20 12.66
CA PRO A 942 8.07 -37.66 11.30
C PRO A 942 6.88 -36.76 10.94
N HIS A 943 7.16 -35.65 10.27
CA HIS A 943 6.19 -34.69 9.77
C HIS A 943 6.50 -34.34 8.30
N THR A 944 5.54 -34.55 7.39
CA THR A 944 5.67 -34.05 6.01
C THR A 944 5.32 -32.57 5.97
N LEU A 945 6.33 -31.71 5.83
CA LEU A 945 6.18 -30.25 5.89
C LEU A 945 6.42 -29.60 4.52
N PRO A 946 5.71 -28.52 4.17
CA PRO A 946 5.95 -27.78 2.94
C PRO A 946 7.32 -27.09 2.98
N ALA A 947 8.05 -27.19 1.88
CA ALA A 947 9.36 -26.56 1.70
C ALA A 947 9.25 -25.40 0.70
N THR A 948 9.90 -24.28 1.00
CA THR A 948 9.98 -23.11 0.13
C THR A 948 11.42 -22.94 -0.32
N GLN A 949 11.67 -22.99 -1.64
CA GLN A 949 13.02 -22.81 -2.18
C GLN A 949 13.47 -21.34 -2.06
N ASN A 950 14.70 -21.14 -1.59
CA ASN A 950 15.36 -19.85 -1.45
C ASN A 950 16.20 -19.52 -2.70
N PRO A 951 16.56 -18.23 -2.93
CA PRO A 951 17.35 -17.82 -4.11
C PRO A 951 18.77 -18.40 -4.19
N ASP A 952 19.29 -18.97 -3.10
CA ASP A 952 20.60 -19.63 -3.00
C ASP A 952 20.55 -21.15 -3.25
N GLY A 953 19.36 -21.72 -3.53
CA GLY A 953 19.16 -23.15 -3.69
C GLY A 953 18.90 -23.93 -2.39
N SER A 954 18.90 -23.26 -1.23
CA SER A 954 18.46 -23.87 0.04
C SER A 954 16.93 -23.88 0.16
N TYR A 955 16.40 -24.58 1.17
CA TYR A 955 14.96 -24.75 1.41
C TYR A 955 14.58 -24.32 2.81
N THR A 956 13.66 -23.35 2.90
CA THR A 956 13.05 -22.95 4.16
C THR A 956 11.86 -23.87 4.48
N VAL A 957 11.88 -24.50 5.66
CA VAL A 957 10.78 -25.32 6.21
C VAL A 957 10.36 -24.75 7.55
N THR A 958 9.06 -24.66 7.80
CA THR A 958 8.50 -24.10 9.04
C THR A 958 8.00 -25.22 9.97
N LEU A 959 8.50 -25.23 11.20
CA LEU A 959 8.25 -26.28 12.20
C LEU A 959 7.15 -25.88 13.19
N PRO A 960 6.35 -26.83 13.72
CA PRO A 960 5.40 -26.60 14.81
C PRO A 960 6.09 -26.66 16.19
N ALA A 961 6.55 -25.54 16.74
CA ALA A 961 7.20 -25.51 18.07
C ALA A 961 6.17 -25.52 19.23
N GLN A 962 5.35 -26.57 19.30
CA GLN A 962 4.16 -26.61 20.18
C GLN A 962 4.47 -26.74 21.69
N HIS A 963 5.66 -27.21 22.06
CA HIS A 963 6.02 -27.50 23.47
C HIS A 963 7.44 -27.02 23.81
N SER A 964 7.56 -26.31 24.94
CA SER A 964 8.83 -25.81 25.49
C SER A 964 9.78 -26.97 25.87
N GLY A 965 11.03 -26.88 25.46
CA GLY A 965 12.06 -27.91 25.71
C GLY A 965 13.11 -27.95 24.60
N LYS A 966 14.11 -28.83 24.77
CA LYS A 966 15.07 -29.16 23.71
C LYS A 966 14.57 -30.37 22.92
N GLN A 967 14.57 -30.27 21.61
CA GLN A 967 14.08 -31.30 20.70
C GLN A 967 15.06 -31.48 19.54
N ASP A 968 15.46 -32.71 19.24
CA ASP A 968 16.24 -32.99 18.03
C ASP A 968 15.35 -32.90 16.79
N VAL A 969 15.87 -32.22 15.78
CA VAL A 969 15.31 -32.09 14.44
C VAL A 969 16.25 -32.76 13.45
N GLN A 970 15.68 -33.54 12.53
CA GLN A 970 16.38 -34.19 11.43
C GLN A 970 15.51 -34.13 10.17
N VAL A 971 16.11 -33.96 9.00
CA VAL A 971 15.40 -33.92 7.72
C VAL A 971 15.77 -35.16 6.92
N ILE A 972 14.78 -35.81 6.32
CA ILE A 972 14.96 -36.97 5.45
C ILE A 972 14.34 -36.68 4.09
N ILE A 973 15.06 -37.01 3.02
CA ILE A 973 14.55 -37.02 1.65
C ILE A 973 15.24 -38.11 0.83
N ASN A 974 14.49 -38.86 0.03
CA ASN A 974 15.02 -39.92 -0.83
C ASN A 974 15.88 -40.99 -0.09
N GLY A 975 15.59 -41.26 1.19
CA GLY A 975 16.40 -42.16 2.02
C GLY A 975 17.79 -41.62 2.39
N LYS A 976 18.02 -40.32 2.22
CA LYS A 976 19.18 -39.58 2.72
C LYS A 976 18.79 -38.81 3.97
N ASP A 977 19.54 -39.04 5.05
CA ASP A 977 19.40 -38.39 6.34
C ASP A 977 20.26 -37.12 6.41
N SER A 978 19.72 -36.03 6.95
CA SER A 978 20.52 -34.90 7.42
C SER A 978 21.27 -35.25 8.70
N ASN A 979 22.30 -34.44 9.02
CA ASN A 979 22.76 -34.33 10.40
C ASN A 979 21.60 -33.86 11.31
N LYS A 980 21.64 -34.22 12.59
CA LYS A 980 20.69 -33.69 13.57
C LYS A 980 21.06 -32.26 13.99
N ALA A 981 20.06 -31.47 14.34
CA ALA A 981 20.22 -30.16 14.98
C ALA A 981 19.16 -29.99 16.08
N THR A 982 19.54 -29.40 17.22
CA THR A 982 18.64 -29.28 18.38
C THR A 982 17.88 -27.95 18.37
N LEU A 983 16.57 -28.00 18.15
CA LEU A 983 15.66 -26.89 18.39
C LEU A 983 15.49 -26.68 19.92
N THR A 984 15.63 -25.45 20.40
CA THR A 984 15.39 -25.11 21.81
C THR A 984 14.20 -24.18 21.93
N VAL A 985 13.03 -24.72 22.30
CA VAL A 985 11.78 -23.98 22.47
C VAL A 985 11.70 -23.44 23.90
N GLN A 986 11.55 -22.13 24.05
CA GLN A 986 11.43 -21.45 25.35
C GLN A 986 10.05 -21.69 26.00
N ALA A 987 9.97 -21.48 27.31
CA ALA A 987 8.69 -21.44 28.02
C ALA A 987 7.81 -20.28 27.51
N PRO A 988 6.49 -20.47 27.36
CA PRO A 988 5.62 -19.44 26.83
C PRO A 988 5.44 -18.28 27.81
N THR A 989 5.44 -17.05 27.26
CA THR A 989 5.03 -15.86 28.01
C THR A 989 3.50 -15.74 28.12
N PRO A 990 2.97 -14.98 29.09
CA PRO A 990 1.53 -14.70 29.19
C PRO A 990 1.00 -13.98 27.95
N ILE A 991 -0.16 -14.41 27.45
CA ILE A 991 -0.78 -13.85 26.24
C ILE A 991 -2.21 -13.34 26.50
N PRO A 992 -2.66 -12.26 25.81
CA PRO A 992 -4.03 -11.78 25.91
C PRO A 992 -5.04 -12.83 25.46
N SER A 993 -6.07 -13.04 26.28
CA SER A 993 -7.13 -14.01 26.00
C SER A 993 -7.99 -13.62 24.80
N LYS A 994 -8.35 -14.63 24.01
CA LYS A 994 -9.35 -14.57 22.95
C LYS A 994 -10.71 -14.95 23.55
N VAL A 995 -11.53 -13.95 23.84
CA VAL A 995 -12.90 -14.12 24.36
C VAL A 995 -13.84 -14.80 23.35
N GLN A 996 -13.43 -14.90 22.08
CA GLN A 996 -14.09 -15.69 21.03
C GLN A 996 -13.03 -16.47 20.23
N GLY A 997 -13.27 -17.78 20.07
CA GLY A 997 -12.42 -18.74 19.37
C GLY A 997 -12.90 -20.17 19.69
N ASN A 998 -12.27 -21.18 19.11
CA ASN A 998 -12.60 -22.59 19.35
C ASN A 998 -11.75 -23.19 20.48
N THR A 999 -12.30 -24.16 21.22
CA THR A 999 -11.56 -24.99 22.18
C THR A 999 -10.34 -25.61 21.50
N GLY A 1000 -9.17 -25.59 22.17
CA GLY A 1000 -7.90 -25.98 21.56
C GLY A 1000 -7.13 -24.89 20.78
N GLU A 1001 -7.66 -23.68 20.57
CA GLU A 1001 -6.93 -22.59 19.90
C GLU A 1001 -6.04 -21.78 20.87
N GLN A 1002 -4.88 -21.32 20.38
CA GLN A 1002 -3.94 -20.52 21.18
C GLN A 1002 -4.61 -19.21 21.64
N GLY A 1003 -4.53 -18.90 22.93
CA GLY A 1003 -5.19 -17.75 23.55
C GLY A 1003 -6.66 -17.98 23.94
N VAL A 1004 -7.31 -19.07 23.54
CA VAL A 1004 -8.67 -19.42 23.98
C VAL A 1004 -8.60 -20.14 25.32
N LEU A 1005 -9.51 -19.81 26.24
CA LEU A 1005 -9.51 -20.38 27.59
C LEU A 1005 -9.88 -21.87 27.58
N GLU A 1006 -9.00 -22.70 28.13
CA GLU A 1006 -9.17 -24.15 28.25
C GLU A 1006 -9.29 -24.59 29.72
N THR A 1007 -8.51 -23.98 30.62
CA THR A 1007 -8.47 -24.37 32.05
C THR A 1007 -8.48 -23.18 33.00
N VAL A 1008 -9.20 -23.36 34.12
CA VAL A 1008 -9.32 -22.41 35.23
C VAL A 1008 -9.06 -23.17 36.53
N THR A 1009 -8.23 -22.63 37.41
CA THR A 1009 -8.06 -23.13 38.79
C THR A 1009 -8.19 -22.00 39.80
N LEU A 1010 -8.75 -22.29 40.97
CA LEU A 1010 -8.99 -21.35 42.07
C LEU A 1010 -8.26 -21.83 43.33
N SER A 1011 -7.48 -20.95 43.96
CA SER A 1011 -6.74 -21.24 45.19
C SER A 1011 -6.84 -20.09 46.20
N SER A 1012 -6.44 -20.37 47.43
CA SER A 1012 -6.30 -19.41 48.53
C SER A 1012 -5.30 -19.97 49.54
N ALA A 1013 -4.63 -19.10 50.31
CA ALA A 1013 -3.61 -19.49 51.27
C ALA A 1013 -4.18 -20.02 52.61
N ALA A 1014 -5.39 -19.59 53.00
CA ALA A 1014 -5.98 -19.93 54.30
C ALA A 1014 -7.48 -20.20 54.19
N LEU A 1015 -7.92 -21.41 54.54
CA LEU A 1015 -9.33 -21.85 54.42
C LEU A 1015 -9.95 -22.28 55.77
N THR A 1016 -9.24 -22.07 56.88
CA THR A 1016 -9.59 -22.52 58.23
C THR A 1016 -9.39 -21.38 59.24
N GLY A 1017 -10.14 -21.42 60.35
CA GLY A 1017 -10.08 -20.40 61.41
C GLY A 1017 -10.80 -19.08 61.10
N LEU A 1018 -11.43 -18.97 59.93
CA LEU A 1018 -12.06 -17.76 59.40
C LEU A 1018 -13.24 -17.28 60.28
N GLN A 1019 -13.17 -16.04 60.76
CA GLN A 1019 -14.21 -15.35 61.53
C GLN A 1019 -14.97 -14.33 60.66
N SER A 1020 -16.11 -13.83 61.16
CA SER A 1020 -16.85 -12.80 60.43
C SER A 1020 -16.15 -11.44 60.46
N GLY A 1021 -16.10 -10.81 59.28
CA GLY A 1021 -15.32 -9.60 59.01
C GLY A 1021 -13.87 -9.86 58.62
N ASP A 1022 -13.42 -11.13 58.55
CA ASP A 1022 -12.16 -11.48 57.92
C ASP A 1022 -12.24 -11.29 56.40
N THR A 1023 -11.08 -11.19 55.74
CA THR A 1023 -10.98 -11.09 54.28
C THR A 1023 -10.16 -12.25 53.75
N LEU A 1024 -10.70 -12.93 52.74
CA LEU A 1024 -10.15 -14.12 52.13
C LEU A 1024 -9.58 -13.78 50.75
N ASP A 1025 -8.26 -13.82 50.61
CA ASP A 1025 -7.59 -13.60 49.33
C ASP A 1025 -7.66 -14.85 48.45
N LEU A 1026 -8.06 -14.65 47.20
CA LEU A 1026 -8.32 -15.67 46.20
C LEU A 1026 -7.44 -15.44 44.98
N THR A 1027 -6.85 -16.52 44.45
CA THR A 1027 -6.09 -16.49 43.20
C THR A 1027 -6.74 -17.42 42.19
N VAL A 1028 -7.10 -16.89 41.02
CA VAL A 1028 -7.47 -17.68 39.84
C VAL A 1028 -6.28 -17.78 38.90
N THR A 1029 -6.02 -18.96 38.33
CA THR A 1029 -5.09 -19.12 37.20
C THR A 1029 -5.87 -19.53 35.96
N ALA A 1030 -5.59 -18.91 34.81
CA ALA A 1030 -6.26 -19.18 33.55
C ALA A 1030 -5.25 -19.54 32.45
N LYS A 1031 -5.50 -20.63 31.69
CA LYS A 1031 -4.59 -21.11 30.63
C LYS A 1031 -5.31 -21.63 29.39
N ASP A 1032 -4.67 -21.54 28.24
CA ASP A 1032 -5.11 -22.20 26.99
C ASP A 1032 -4.66 -23.67 26.91
N ALA A 1033 -5.05 -24.35 25.82
CA ALA A 1033 -4.72 -25.75 25.57
C ALA A 1033 -3.20 -26.01 25.39
N PHE A 1034 -2.42 -24.99 25.04
CA PHE A 1034 -0.96 -25.03 24.95
C PHE A 1034 -0.28 -24.76 26.31
N LYS A 1035 -1.09 -24.52 27.37
CA LYS A 1035 -0.69 -24.15 28.73
C LYS A 1035 -0.11 -22.74 28.85
N ASN A 1036 -0.33 -21.88 27.85
CA ASN A 1036 0.04 -20.47 27.90
C ASN A 1036 -0.81 -19.77 28.98
N PRO A 1037 -0.21 -18.95 29.87
CA PRO A 1037 -0.99 -18.15 30.81
C PRO A 1037 -1.82 -17.08 30.07
N LEU A 1038 -3.08 -16.90 30.46
CA LEU A 1038 -4.00 -16.00 29.75
C LEU A 1038 -4.31 -14.73 30.54
N THR A 1039 -4.06 -13.56 29.94
CA THR A 1039 -4.34 -12.23 30.50
C THR A 1039 -5.65 -11.63 29.96
N GLY A 1040 -6.15 -10.56 30.57
CA GLY A 1040 -7.34 -9.82 30.17
C GLY A 1040 -8.70 -10.39 30.59
N LEU A 1041 -8.76 -11.50 31.32
CA LEU A 1041 -10.02 -12.15 31.73
C LEU A 1041 -10.68 -11.55 32.98
N ALA A 1042 -10.09 -10.52 33.61
CA ALA A 1042 -10.55 -9.99 34.91
C ALA A 1042 -12.06 -9.63 34.95
N SER A 1043 -12.61 -9.04 33.88
CA SER A 1043 -14.04 -8.71 33.77
C SER A 1043 -14.93 -9.87 33.32
N ALA A 1044 -14.35 -11.05 33.07
CA ALA A 1044 -15.02 -12.27 32.62
C ALA A 1044 -14.97 -13.42 33.64
N ILE A 1045 -14.22 -13.26 34.73
CA ILE A 1045 -14.23 -14.17 35.88
C ILE A 1045 -15.36 -13.74 36.84
N ALA A 1046 -16.35 -14.60 37.01
CA ALA A 1046 -17.35 -14.50 38.08
C ALA A 1046 -16.97 -15.44 39.24
N LEU A 1047 -17.31 -15.08 40.47
CA LEU A 1047 -17.19 -15.96 41.64
C LEU A 1047 -18.58 -16.29 42.18
N THR A 1048 -18.87 -17.58 42.33
CA THR A 1048 -20.11 -18.08 42.95
C THR A 1048 -19.82 -18.40 44.42
N HIS A 1049 -20.57 -17.79 45.35
CA HIS A 1049 -20.46 -17.96 46.80
C HIS A 1049 -21.75 -17.55 47.53
N GLY A 1050 -21.85 -17.86 48.82
CA GLY A 1050 -22.96 -17.49 49.71
C GLY A 1050 -22.79 -16.22 50.55
N GLN A 1051 -21.58 -15.62 50.58
CA GLN A 1051 -21.27 -14.33 51.20
C GLN A 1051 -21.98 -13.13 50.54
N THR A 1052 -22.04 -11.97 51.21
CA THR A 1052 -22.78 -10.79 50.71
C THR A 1052 -21.95 -9.77 49.91
N GLY A 1053 -20.62 -9.80 50.01
CA GLY A 1053 -19.73 -8.90 49.27
C GLY A 1053 -19.39 -9.43 47.88
N SER A 1054 -19.29 -8.55 46.88
CA SER A 1054 -18.85 -8.90 45.51
C SER A 1054 -17.35 -8.72 45.33
N VAL A 1055 -16.66 -9.73 44.79
CA VAL A 1055 -15.24 -9.61 44.40
C VAL A 1055 -15.05 -8.80 43.12
N THR A 1056 -13.90 -8.14 42.98
CA THR A 1056 -13.39 -7.60 41.72
C THR A 1056 -12.01 -8.19 41.47
N TRP A 1057 -11.80 -8.80 40.30
CA TRP A 1057 -10.52 -9.41 39.96
C TRP A 1057 -9.53 -8.39 39.40
N THR A 1058 -8.31 -8.42 39.93
CA THR A 1058 -7.13 -7.76 39.36
C THR A 1058 -6.41 -8.77 38.47
N ASP A 1059 -6.04 -8.38 37.26
CA ASP A 1059 -5.17 -9.16 36.37
C ASP A 1059 -3.71 -8.87 36.71
N ASN A 1060 -2.97 -9.89 37.14
CA ASN A 1060 -1.55 -9.75 37.48
C ASN A 1060 -0.65 -9.73 36.23
N GLN A 1061 -1.22 -9.91 35.03
CA GLN A 1061 -0.57 -10.01 33.73
C GLN A 1061 0.39 -11.21 33.56
N ASP A 1062 0.47 -12.11 34.55
CA ASP A 1062 1.18 -13.40 34.48
C ASP A 1062 0.24 -14.59 34.15
N GLY A 1063 -1.04 -14.31 33.91
CA GLY A 1063 -2.12 -15.29 33.76
C GLY A 1063 -2.74 -15.77 35.08
N THR A 1064 -2.34 -15.17 36.20
CA THR A 1064 -3.06 -15.23 37.48
C THR A 1064 -3.87 -13.95 37.73
N TYR A 1065 -4.92 -14.10 38.52
CA TYR A 1065 -5.87 -13.04 38.86
C TYR A 1065 -6.13 -13.08 40.35
N THR A 1066 -6.07 -11.93 41.01
CA THR A 1066 -6.24 -11.82 42.47
C THR A 1066 -7.52 -11.07 42.83
N ALA A 1067 -8.21 -11.52 43.88
CA ALA A 1067 -9.35 -10.82 44.45
C ALA A 1067 -9.54 -11.17 45.93
N SER A 1068 -10.04 -10.22 46.71
CA SER A 1068 -10.27 -10.37 48.15
C SER A 1068 -11.77 -10.41 48.46
N LEU A 1069 -12.23 -11.43 49.19
CA LEU A 1069 -13.64 -11.61 49.59
C LEU A 1069 -13.81 -11.41 51.11
N THR A 1070 -14.55 -10.38 51.51
CA THR A 1070 -14.91 -10.18 52.92
C THR A 1070 -16.01 -11.15 53.37
N LEU A 1071 -15.79 -11.80 54.52
CA LEU A 1071 -16.61 -12.89 55.04
C LEU A 1071 -17.68 -12.37 56.03
N SER A 1072 -18.83 -11.97 55.49
CA SER A 1072 -19.93 -11.36 56.25
C SER A 1072 -20.92 -12.37 56.85
N LYS A 1073 -20.96 -13.61 56.35
CA LYS A 1073 -22.05 -14.56 56.61
C LYS A 1073 -21.53 -15.87 57.19
N LEU A 1074 -22.03 -16.20 58.38
CA LEU A 1074 -21.67 -17.39 59.16
C LEU A 1074 -22.03 -18.71 58.47
N GLY A 1075 -21.29 -19.76 58.80
CA GLY A 1075 -21.52 -21.13 58.35
C GLY A 1075 -20.64 -21.56 57.17
N LYS A 1076 -21.01 -22.69 56.55
CA LYS A 1076 -20.26 -23.31 55.46
C LYS A 1076 -20.60 -22.66 54.11
N ASP A 1077 -19.57 -22.43 53.31
CA ASP A 1077 -19.69 -21.83 51.97
C ASP A 1077 -18.80 -22.57 50.96
N ASN A 1078 -19.22 -22.57 49.68
CA ASN A 1078 -18.55 -23.22 48.56
C ASN A 1078 -18.24 -22.16 47.50
N LEU A 1079 -16.96 -21.93 47.22
CA LEU A 1079 -16.48 -20.91 46.30
C LEU A 1079 -16.02 -21.58 44.98
N THR A 1080 -16.65 -21.22 43.87
CA THR A 1080 -16.21 -21.63 42.52
C THR A 1080 -16.07 -20.39 41.64
N ALA A 1081 -14.96 -20.26 40.92
CA ALA A 1081 -14.76 -19.21 39.93
C ALA A 1081 -15.08 -19.74 38.52
N THR A 1082 -15.83 -18.96 37.74
CA THR A 1082 -16.23 -19.30 36.38
C THR A 1082 -15.71 -18.21 35.44
N ALA A 1083 -14.87 -18.57 34.47
CA ALA A 1083 -14.34 -17.64 33.47
C ALA A 1083 -14.72 -18.11 32.06
N ASN A 1084 -15.35 -17.26 31.24
CA ASN A 1084 -15.85 -17.61 29.91
C ASN A 1084 -16.62 -18.96 29.81
N LYS A 1085 -17.37 -19.34 30.88
CA LYS A 1085 -18.09 -20.62 31.05
C LYS A 1085 -17.23 -21.86 31.35
N VAL A 1086 -15.94 -21.70 31.65
CA VAL A 1086 -15.09 -22.74 32.23
C VAL A 1086 -15.07 -22.55 33.75
N ASP A 1087 -15.48 -23.58 34.49
CA ASP A 1087 -15.53 -23.57 35.96
C ASP A 1087 -14.21 -24.04 36.57
N SER A 1088 -13.84 -23.46 37.72
CA SER A 1088 -12.71 -23.87 38.54
C SER A 1088 -13.03 -25.09 39.41
N ASN A 1089 -11.99 -25.62 40.07
CA ASN A 1089 -12.19 -26.39 41.29
C ASN A 1089 -12.91 -25.55 42.37
N THR A 1090 -13.74 -26.19 43.20
CA THR A 1090 -14.44 -25.55 44.32
C THR A 1090 -13.59 -25.52 45.58
N LEU A 1091 -13.42 -24.34 46.19
CA LEU A 1091 -12.89 -24.19 47.56
C LEU A 1091 -14.04 -24.26 48.57
N LYS A 1092 -13.76 -24.75 49.79
CA LYS A 1092 -14.74 -24.88 50.86
C LYS A 1092 -14.25 -24.14 52.10
N VAL A 1093 -15.11 -23.29 52.67
CA VAL A 1093 -14.81 -22.51 53.88
C VAL A 1093 -15.91 -22.68 54.92
N ASN A 1094 -15.61 -22.31 56.18
CA ASN A 1094 -16.59 -22.27 57.26
C ASN A 1094 -16.31 -21.06 58.15
N VAL A 1095 -17.20 -20.06 58.09
CA VAL A 1095 -17.07 -18.79 58.81
C VAL A 1095 -17.71 -18.90 60.20
N THR A 1096 -17.00 -18.50 61.26
CA THR A 1096 -17.51 -18.50 62.65
C THR A 1096 -17.75 -17.09 63.18
N ASN A 1097 -18.39 -16.98 64.35
CA ASN A 1097 -18.49 -15.72 65.08
C ASN A 1097 -17.09 -15.13 65.34
N ARG A 1098 -17.04 -13.80 65.44
CA ARG A 1098 -15.83 -13.08 65.87
C ARG A 1098 -15.67 -13.21 67.38
N THR A 1099 -14.44 -13.24 67.90
CA THR A 1099 -14.18 -13.42 69.34
C THR A 1099 -13.47 -12.22 69.97
N GLY A 1100 -13.77 -11.94 71.25
CA GLY A 1100 -13.09 -10.92 72.03
C GLY A 1100 -13.58 -9.48 71.80
N HIS A 1101 -13.23 -8.59 72.73
CA HIS A 1101 -13.79 -7.23 72.83
C HIS A 1101 -13.50 -6.34 71.61
N THR A 1102 -12.35 -6.53 70.95
CA THR A 1102 -11.97 -5.80 69.73
C THR A 1102 -12.87 -6.12 68.53
N GLY A 1103 -13.61 -7.23 68.55
CA GLY A 1103 -14.58 -7.59 67.50
C GLY A 1103 -15.91 -6.84 67.59
N VAL A 1104 -16.21 -6.18 68.73
CA VAL A 1104 -17.47 -5.49 68.96
C VAL A 1104 -17.49 -4.13 68.25
N GLN A 1105 -18.56 -3.89 67.48
CA GLN A 1105 -18.83 -2.62 66.81
C GLN A 1105 -20.13 -1.97 67.27
N ASN A 1106 -21.13 -2.77 67.64
CA ASN A 1106 -22.44 -2.32 68.12
C ASN A 1106 -22.76 -2.94 69.49
N VAL A 1107 -23.34 -2.14 70.38
CA VAL A 1107 -23.70 -2.52 71.75
C VAL A 1107 -25.15 -2.10 72.01
N ALA A 1108 -26.02 -3.06 72.34
CA ALA A 1108 -27.41 -2.80 72.71
C ALA A 1108 -27.72 -3.43 74.08
N ILE A 1109 -28.49 -2.74 74.92
CA ILE A 1109 -28.82 -3.21 76.28
C ILE A 1109 -30.31 -3.23 76.56
N THR A 1110 -30.74 -4.15 77.43
CA THR A 1110 -32.13 -4.26 77.92
C THR A 1110 -32.16 -4.80 79.35
N PRO A 1111 -32.61 -4.03 80.36
CA PRO A 1111 -32.71 -4.51 81.75
C PRO A 1111 -33.85 -5.52 81.92
N THR A 1112 -33.58 -6.65 82.58
CA THR A 1112 -34.51 -7.78 82.74
C THR A 1112 -35.62 -7.50 83.77
N ASN A 1113 -35.32 -6.68 84.80
CA ASN A 1113 -36.30 -6.12 85.72
C ASN A 1113 -36.05 -4.62 85.84
N LYS A 1114 -37.03 -3.79 85.46
CA LYS A 1114 -36.90 -2.31 85.45
C LYS A 1114 -37.26 -1.62 86.78
N ALA A 1115 -37.82 -2.35 87.76
CA ALA A 1115 -38.34 -1.78 89.01
C ALA A 1115 -37.97 -2.59 90.29
N PRO A 1116 -36.67 -2.88 90.54
CA PRO A 1116 -36.21 -3.62 91.72
C PRO A 1116 -36.40 -2.84 93.03
N GLN A 1117 -36.43 -3.55 94.15
CA GLN A 1117 -36.27 -2.99 95.49
C GLN A 1117 -34.78 -2.72 95.80
N ALA A 1118 -34.50 -1.74 96.67
CA ALA A 1118 -33.12 -1.44 97.07
C ALA A 1118 -32.52 -2.62 97.86
N GLY A 1119 -31.46 -3.22 97.32
CA GLY A 1119 -30.82 -4.44 97.84
C GLY A 1119 -30.99 -5.68 96.95
N GLU A 1120 -31.83 -5.65 95.92
CA GLU A 1120 -31.93 -6.73 94.93
C GLU A 1120 -30.80 -6.68 93.89
N THR A 1121 -30.54 -7.80 93.20
CA THR A 1121 -29.58 -7.91 92.09
C THR A 1121 -30.30 -8.20 90.76
N PRO A 1122 -30.88 -7.19 90.09
CA PRO A 1122 -31.44 -7.36 88.75
C PRO A 1122 -30.34 -7.65 87.72
N THR A 1123 -30.71 -8.22 86.57
CA THR A 1123 -29.78 -8.45 85.45
C THR A 1123 -30.02 -7.50 84.28
N LEU A 1124 -28.99 -7.34 83.46
CA LEU A 1124 -28.95 -6.64 82.19
C LEU A 1124 -28.65 -7.66 81.08
N THR A 1125 -29.49 -7.74 80.06
CA THR A 1125 -29.14 -8.42 78.81
C THR A 1125 -28.40 -7.44 77.91
N VAL A 1126 -27.27 -7.88 77.36
CA VAL A 1126 -26.39 -7.10 76.49
C VAL A 1126 -26.18 -7.86 75.19
N THR A 1127 -26.56 -7.26 74.06
CA THR A 1127 -26.31 -7.82 72.73
C THR A 1127 -25.11 -7.11 72.12
N LEU A 1128 -24.07 -7.89 71.79
CA LEU A 1128 -22.81 -7.42 71.22
C LEU A 1128 -22.67 -7.97 69.80
N THR A 1129 -22.57 -7.10 68.81
CA THR A 1129 -22.41 -7.51 67.41
C THR A 1129 -21.25 -6.82 66.70
N ASP A 1130 -20.72 -7.51 65.69
CA ASP A 1130 -19.70 -7.01 64.79
C ASP A 1130 -20.27 -5.97 63.79
N SER A 1131 -19.47 -5.55 62.81
CA SER A 1131 -19.89 -4.63 61.73
C SER A 1131 -20.91 -5.23 60.76
N ASN A 1132 -21.11 -6.56 60.77
CA ASN A 1132 -22.03 -7.29 59.90
C ASN A 1132 -23.36 -7.61 60.61
N GLY A 1133 -23.45 -7.38 61.92
CA GLY A 1133 -24.61 -7.73 62.76
C GLY A 1133 -24.55 -9.14 63.36
N ASN A 1134 -23.44 -9.86 63.21
CA ASN A 1134 -23.25 -11.19 63.81
C ASN A 1134 -22.85 -11.08 65.29
N PRO A 1135 -23.24 -12.02 66.18
CA PRO A 1135 -22.84 -12.00 67.58
C PRO A 1135 -21.32 -12.14 67.76
N VAL A 1136 -20.78 -11.44 68.76
CA VAL A 1136 -19.36 -11.55 69.18
C VAL A 1136 -19.26 -12.47 70.40
N ASN A 1137 -18.37 -13.45 70.35
CA ASN A 1137 -18.20 -14.49 71.38
C ASN A 1137 -17.06 -14.20 72.36
N ASP A 1138 -17.03 -14.98 73.45
CA ASP A 1138 -15.94 -15.05 74.45
C ASP A 1138 -15.69 -13.76 75.27
N ILE A 1139 -16.71 -12.92 75.46
CA ILE A 1139 -16.64 -11.78 76.40
C ILE A 1139 -16.94 -12.24 77.83
N GLN A 1140 -15.96 -12.12 78.74
CA GLN A 1140 -16.09 -12.58 80.13
C GLN A 1140 -16.49 -11.47 81.12
N GLN A 1141 -16.26 -10.20 80.77
CA GLN A 1141 -16.53 -9.02 81.59
C GLN A 1141 -16.92 -7.84 80.71
N LEU A 1142 -17.71 -6.91 81.27
CA LEU A 1142 -18.17 -5.69 80.61
C LEU A 1142 -18.05 -4.49 81.54
N GLU A 1143 -17.75 -3.31 80.99
CA GLU A 1143 -17.76 -2.05 81.75
C GLU A 1143 -19.17 -1.45 81.72
N VAL A 1144 -19.78 -1.32 82.89
CA VAL A 1144 -21.15 -0.82 83.06
C VAL A 1144 -21.12 0.43 83.90
N THR A 1145 -21.48 1.56 83.29
CA THR A 1145 -21.65 2.84 83.98
C THR A 1145 -23.06 2.93 84.53
N ILE A 1146 -23.18 3.08 85.85
CA ILE A 1146 -24.43 3.13 86.60
C ILE A 1146 -24.44 4.43 87.40
N ALA A 1147 -25.46 5.27 87.21
CA ALA A 1147 -25.61 6.57 87.88
C ALA A 1147 -24.38 7.52 87.76
N GLY A 1148 -23.53 7.32 86.73
CA GLY A 1148 -22.31 8.09 86.50
C GLY A 1148 -21.00 7.47 87.01
N THR A 1149 -21.05 6.29 87.64
CA THR A 1149 -19.86 5.53 88.09
C THR A 1149 -19.69 4.27 87.25
N THR A 1150 -18.49 4.00 86.75
CA THR A 1150 -18.19 2.83 85.91
C THR A 1150 -17.74 1.64 86.76
N HIS A 1151 -18.30 0.46 86.49
CA HIS A 1151 -18.01 -0.80 87.16
C HIS A 1151 -17.66 -1.89 86.15
N THR A 1152 -16.56 -2.61 86.34
CA THR A 1152 -16.28 -3.84 85.58
C THR A 1152 -17.06 -5.01 86.19
N LEU A 1153 -18.01 -5.58 85.44
CA LEU A 1153 -18.94 -6.60 85.92
C LEU A 1153 -18.80 -7.90 85.09
N PRO A 1154 -18.98 -9.09 85.69
CA PRO A 1154 -18.89 -10.36 84.97
C PRO A 1154 -20.05 -10.52 83.98
N ALA A 1155 -19.75 -11.08 82.81
CA ALA A 1155 -20.71 -11.33 81.73
C ALA A 1155 -20.76 -12.82 81.41
N THR A 1156 -21.97 -13.39 81.38
CA THR A 1156 -22.21 -14.80 81.00
C THR A 1156 -22.83 -14.85 79.61
N GLN A 1157 -22.23 -15.56 78.66
CA GLN A 1157 -22.80 -15.70 77.32
C GLN A 1157 -24.00 -16.66 77.30
N ASN A 1158 -25.06 -16.26 76.60
CA ASN A 1158 -26.29 -16.99 76.38
C ASN A 1158 -26.23 -17.78 75.04
N PRO A 1159 -27.04 -18.84 74.84
CA PRO A 1159 -26.99 -19.66 73.61
C PRO A 1159 -27.36 -18.94 72.30
N ASP A 1160 -27.97 -17.75 72.37
CA ASP A 1160 -28.28 -16.89 71.23
C ASP A 1160 -27.15 -15.91 70.87
N GLY A 1161 -26.05 -15.93 71.63
CA GLY A 1161 -24.90 -15.05 71.47
C GLY A 1161 -24.98 -13.74 72.27
N SER A 1162 -26.10 -13.45 72.93
CA SER A 1162 -26.21 -12.32 73.88
C SER A 1162 -25.49 -12.62 75.21
N TYR A 1163 -25.38 -11.63 76.09
CA TYR A 1163 -24.74 -11.74 77.40
C TYR A 1163 -25.68 -11.30 78.52
N THR A 1164 -25.54 -11.92 79.68
CA THR A 1164 -26.24 -11.56 80.91
C THR A 1164 -25.26 -11.03 81.96
N VAL A 1165 -25.53 -9.83 82.51
CA VAL A 1165 -24.69 -9.14 83.50
C VAL A 1165 -25.51 -8.81 84.76
N PRO A 1166 -25.06 -9.12 85.99
CA PRO A 1166 -25.75 -8.74 87.22
C PRO A 1166 -25.45 -7.29 87.63
N LEU A 1167 -26.45 -6.56 88.13
CA LEU A 1167 -26.35 -5.14 88.51
C LEU A 1167 -26.52 -4.93 90.03
N PRO A 1168 -25.75 -4.03 90.67
CA PRO A 1168 -25.89 -3.71 92.10
C PRO A 1168 -26.93 -2.61 92.37
N ALA A 1169 -28.20 -2.97 92.62
CA ALA A 1169 -29.27 -2.00 92.91
C ALA A 1169 -29.31 -1.56 94.39
N GLN A 1170 -28.22 -0.99 94.90
CA GLN A 1170 -28.02 -0.74 96.35
C GLN A 1170 -28.77 0.47 96.94
N HIS A 1171 -29.20 1.43 96.12
CA HIS A 1171 -29.86 2.67 96.58
C HIS A 1171 -31.06 3.04 95.72
N SER A 1172 -32.15 3.45 96.37
CA SER A 1172 -33.38 3.87 95.72
C SER A 1172 -33.24 5.15 94.89
N GLY A 1173 -33.81 5.16 93.69
CA GLY A 1173 -33.79 6.29 92.78
C GLY A 1173 -33.87 5.85 91.32
N LYS A 1174 -33.95 6.82 90.40
CA LYS A 1174 -33.70 6.57 88.98
C LYS A 1174 -32.21 6.62 88.71
N GLN A 1175 -31.69 5.58 88.06
CA GLN A 1175 -30.28 5.45 87.72
C GLN A 1175 -30.18 5.10 86.24
N ASP A 1176 -29.49 5.94 85.46
CA ASP A 1176 -29.17 5.59 84.07
C ASP A 1176 -28.03 4.57 84.04
N ILE A 1177 -28.20 3.57 83.17
CA ILE A 1177 -27.26 2.48 82.92
C ILE A 1177 -26.79 2.56 81.47
N GLN A 1178 -25.49 2.43 81.26
CA GLN A 1178 -24.85 2.39 79.95
C GLN A 1178 -23.68 1.40 79.97
N VAL A 1179 -23.54 0.56 78.95
CA VAL A 1179 -22.41 -0.36 78.80
C VAL A 1179 -21.40 0.26 77.83
N ASN A 1180 -20.12 0.25 78.18
CA ASN A 1180 -19.03 0.50 77.26
C ASN A 1180 -18.26 -0.80 77.01
N ILE A 1181 -17.85 -1.02 75.77
CA ILE A 1181 -16.83 -2.00 75.41
C ILE A 1181 -16.13 -1.51 74.14
N ASN A 1182 -14.79 -1.60 74.10
CA ASN A 1182 -13.99 -1.18 72.94
C ASN A 1182 -14.22 0.30 72.53
N GLY A 1183 -14.54 1.17 73.50
CA GLY A 1183 -14.90 2.58 73.24
C GLY A 1183 -16.26 2.78 72.56
N LYS A 1184 -17.11 1.74 72.51
CA LYS A 1184 -18.49 1.79 72.02
C LYS A 1184 -19.44 1.85 73.20
N ASP A 1185 -20.19 2.93 73.31
CA ASP A 1185 -21.27 3.08 74.28
C ASP A 1185 -22.59 2.47 73.76
N SER A 1186 -23.36 1.86 74.66
CA SER A 1186 -24.75 1.47 74.40
C SER A 1186 -25.72 2.65 74.40
N ASN A 1187 -26.97 2.38 74.04
CA ASN A 1187 -28.10 3.19 74.50
C ASN A 1187 -28.11 3.31 76.02
N LYS A 1188 -28.58 4.45 76.56
CA LYS A 1188 -28.84 4.60 78.00
C LYS A 1188 -30.22 4.03 78.34
N GLU A 1189 -30.29 3.23 79.40
CA GLU A 1189 -31.54 2.69 79.94
C GLU A 1189 -31.68 3.09 81.42
N THR A 1190 -32.82 3.67 81.81
CA THR A 1190 -33.06 4.09 83.20
C THR A 1190 -33.65 2.93 84.02
N LEU A 1191 -32.90 2.45 85.01
CA LEU A 1191 -33.39 1.57 86.07
C LEU A 1191 -34.06 2.41 87.17
N THR A 1192 -35.23 2.00 87.67
CA THR A 1192 -35.92 2.70 88.76
C THR A 1192 -35.95 1.84 90.03
N VAL A 1193 -34.97 2.02 90.90
CA VAL A 1193 -34.87 1.30 92.19
C VAL A 1193 -35.84 1.93 93.20
N GLN A 1194 -36.71 1.13 93.80
CA GLN A 1194 -37.78 1.60 94.68
C GLN A 1194 -37.27 2.01 96.08
N ALA A 1195 -38.00 2.93 96.73
CA ALA A 1195 -37.65 3.47 98.06
C ALA A 1195 -37.77 2.41 99.17
N PRO A 1196 -36.79 2.30 100.09
CA PRO A 1196 -36.82 1.33 101.17
C PRO A 1196 -37.85 1.69 102.24
N THR A 1197 -38.40 0.67 102.90
CA THR A 1197 -39.36 0.79 104.00
C THR A 1197 -38.66 0.97 105.36
N PRO A 1198 -39.32 1.57 106.38
CA PRO A 1198 -38.77 1.68 107.72
C PRO A 1198 -38.56 0.32 108.39
N ILE A 1199 -37.49 0.18 109.18
CA ILE A 1199 -37.13 -1.08 109.85
C ILE A 1199 -36.85 -0.88 111.36
N PRO A 1200 -36.97 -1.93 112.20
CA PRO A 1200 -36.60 -1.86 113.61
C PRO A 1200 -35.08 -1.69 113.78
N SER A 1201 -34.66 -0.90 114.78
CA SER A 1201 -33.23 -0.77 115.10
C SER A 1201 -32.66 -2.03 115.74
N LYS A 1202 -31.56 -2.56 115.20
CA LYS A 1202 -30.69 -3.53 115.86
C LYS A 1202 -29.91 -2.82 116.99
N VAL A 1203 -30.12 -3.24 118.23
CA VAL A 1203 -29.45 -2.65 119.42
C VAL A 1203 -27.97 -3.10 119.53
N GLN A 1204 -27.58 -4.15 118.81
CA GLN A 1204 -26.18 -4.54 118.58
C GLN A 1204 -25.99 -4.95 117.12
N GLY A 1205 -24.85 -4.57 116.53
CA GLY A 1205 -24.44 -4.86 115.16
C GLY A 1205 -23.28 -3.95 114.76
N ASN A 1206 -22.65 -4.19 113.60
CA ASN A 1206 -21.54 -3.35 113.16
C ASN A 1206 -22.02 -2.07 112.46
N MET A 1207 -21.26 -0.98 112.61
CA MET A 1207 -21.42 0.24 111.81
C MET A 1207 -21.29 -0.12 110.32
N GLY A 1208 -22.18 0.40 109.47
CA GLY A 1208 -22.33 -0.02 108.07
C GLY A 1208 -23.39 -1.10 107.79
N GLU A 1209 -23.95 -1.78 108.81
CA GLU A 1209 -24.98 -2.82 108.58
C GLU A 1209 -26.41 -2.27 108.49
N GLN A 1210 -27.26 -2.94 107.70
CA GLN A 1210 -28.69 -2.65 107.63
C GLN A 1210 -29.36 -2.86 109.00
N GLY A 1211 -30.12 -1.87 109.45
CA GLY A 1211 -30.79 -1.83 110.74
C GLY A 1211 -29.95 -1.32 111.92
N VAL A 1212 -28.65 -1.09 111.78
CA VAL A 1212 -27.77 -0.55 112.83
C VAL A 1212 -27.75 0.98 112.77
N LEU A 1213 -27.70 1.65 113.92
CA LEU A 1213 -27.71 3.12 113.97
C LEU A 1213 -26.40 3.73 113.48
N GLU A 1214 -26.46 4.40 112.33
CA GLU A 1214 -25.31 5.06 111.69
C GLU A 1214 -25.33 6.58 111.91
N THR A 1215 -26.51 7.20 111.77
CA THR A 1215 -26.65 8.67 111.82
C THR A 1215 -27.85 9.10 112.66
N VAL A 1216 -27.64 10.16 113.45
CA VAL A 1216 -28.68 10.87 114.21
C VAL A 1216 -28.62 12.34 113.83
N ALA A 1217 -29.76 12.94 113.50
CA ALA A 1217 -29.88 14.36 113.20
C ALA A 1217 -30.98 15.01 114.05
N LEU A 1218 -30.66 16.14 114.68
CA LEU A 1218 -31.60 17.02 115.36
C LEU A 1218 -31.97 18.18 114.43
N SER A 1219 -33.26 18.53 114.36
CA SER A 1219 -33.75 19.59 113.47
C SER A 1219 -34.94 20.35 114.08
N SER A 1220 -35.12 21.60 113.66
CA SER A 1220 -36.27 22.45 114.00
C SER A 1220 -36.65 23.34 112.82
N ALA A 1221 -37.88 23.84 112.80
CA ALA A 1221 -38.44 24.59 111.67
C ALA A 1221 -38.09 26.10 111.66
N ALA A 1222 -37.77 26.69 112.83
CA ALA A 1222 -37.45 28.13 112.94
C ALA A 1222 -36.43 28.38 114.05
N LEU A 1223 -35.39 29.19 113.77
CA LEU A 1223 -34.27 29.47 114.68
C LEU A 1223 -33.90 30.96 114.78
N THR A 1224 -34.70 31.86 114.19
CA THR A 1224 -34.41 33.31 114.17
C THR A 1224 -35.68 34.12 114.47
N GLY A 1225 -35.52 35.25 115.17
CA GLY A 1225 -36.64 36.12 115.58
C GLY A 1225 -37.38 35.70 116.87
N LEU A 1226 -37.01 34.56 117.45
CA LEU A 1226 -37.59 34.02 118.70
C LEU A 1226 -37.45 35.00 119.88
N GLN A 1227 -38.48 35.06 120.72
CA GLN A 1227 -38.54 35.86 121.95
C GLN A 1227 -38.62 34.95 123.19
N SER A 1228 -38.41 35.53 124.38
CA SER A 1228 -38.44 34.77 125.63
C SER A 1228 -39.87 34.34 125.96
N GLY A 1229 -40.14 33.03 125.88
CA GLY A 1229 -41.45 32.43 126.06
C GLY A 1229 -41.89 31.52 124.91
N ASP A 1230 -41.21 31.56 123.75
CA ASP A 1230 -41.54 30.72 122.60
C ASP A 1230 -41.16 29.25 122.82
N THR A 1231 -42.03 28.32 122.42
CA THR A 1231 -41.75 26.88 122.39
C THR A 1231 -41.01 26.51 121.11
N LEU A 1232 -39.94 25.70 121.21
CA LEU A 1232 -39.15 25.25 120.06
C LEU A 1232 -39.30 23.73 119.87
N ASP A 1233 -40.10 23.33 118.86
CA ASP A 1233 -40.24 21.92 118.50
C ASP A 1233 -38.94 21.35 117.90
N LEU A 1234 -38.49 20.21 118.41
CA LEU A 1234 -37.27 19.53 117.98
C LEU A 1234 -37.57 18.11 117.48
N THR A 1235 -37.19 17.81 116.24
CA THR A 1235 -37.32 16.48 115.64
C THR A 1235 -35.96 15.79 115.58
N VAL A 1236 -35.87 14.59 116.18
CA VAL A 1236 -34.73 13.68 116.06
C VAL A 1236 -35.03 12.63 114.99
N THR A 1237 -34.16 12.50 113.99
CA THR A 1237 -34.22 11.44 112.97
C THR A 1237 -33.02 10.51 113.10
N ALA A 1238 -33.27 9.21 113.12
CA ALA A 1238 -32.26 8.15 113.26
C ALA A 1238 -32.29 7.20 112.04
N LYS A 1239 -31.12 6.87 111.47
CA LYS A 1239 -30.99 6.07 110.23
C LYS A 1239 -29.79 5.12 110.24
N ASP A 1240 -29.88 4.06 109.46
CA ASP A 1240 -28.73 3.19 109.15
C ASP A 1240 -27.88 3.71 107.97
N ALA A 1241 -26.80 2.98 107.65
CA ALA A 1241 -25.86 3.31 106.57
C ALA A 1241 -26.51 3.36 105.18
N PHE A 1242 -27.59 2.59 104.98
CA PHE A 1242 -28.38 2.57 103.74
C PHE A 1242 -29.48 3.66 103.73
N LYS A 1243 -29.51 4.50 104.78
CA LYS A 1243 -30.45 5.61 105.03
C LYS A 1243 -31.87 5.17 105.35
N ASN A 1244 -32.07 3.90 105.71
CA ASN A 1244 -33.37 3.38 106.16
C ASN A 1244 -33.76 4.05 107.50
N PRO A 1245 -35.00 4.55 107.66
CA PRO A 1245 -35.47 5.08 108.94
C PRO A 1245 -35.53 3.99 110.00
N LEU A 1246 -34.90 4.23 111.15
CA LEU A 1246 -34.86 3.29 112.26
C LEU A 1246 -35.93 3.61 113.31
N THR A 1247 -36.63 2.56 113.75
CA THR A 1247 -37.72 2.65 114.74
C THR A 1247 -37.35 1.96 116.06
N GLY A 1248 -37.89 2.47 117.18
CA GLY A 1248 -37.70 1.90 118.53
C GLY A 1248 -36.76 2.66 119.48
N LEU A 1249 -36.03 3.67 118.99
CA LEU A 1249 -34.91 4.32 119.72
C LEU A 1249 -35.31 5.36 120.78
N ALA A 1250 -36.60 5.55 121.08
CA ALA A 1250 -37.10 6.70 121.83
C ALA A 1250 -36.51 6.87 123.26
N SER A 1251 -36.27 5.76 123.97
CA SER A 1251 -35.70 5.77 125.33
C SER A 1251 -34.18 5.98 125.38
N ALA A 1252 -33.51 6.05 124.23
CA ALA A 1252 -32.06 6.28 124.13
C ALA A 1252 -31.70 7.72 123.73
N ILE A 1253 -32.70 8.60 123.55
CA ILE A 1253 -32.50 10.00 123.16
C ILE A 1253 -32.38 10.86 124.43
N ALA A 1254 -31.29 11.62 124.53
CA ALA A 1254 -31.08 12.63 125.56
C ALA A 1254 -30.77 13.99 124.91
N LEU A 1255 -31.36 15.06 125.47
CA LEU A 1255 -31.15 16.43 125.04
C LEU A 1255 -30.44 17.23 126.14
N THR A 1256 -29.58 18.16 125.77
CA THR A 1256 -28.88 19.07 126.71
C THR A 1256 -28.94 20.51 126.22
N HIS A 1257 -29.25 21.44 127.14
CA HIS A 1257 -29.38 22.87 126.84
C HIS A 1257 -28.95 23.76 128.02
N GLY A 1258 -28.68 25.04 127.75
CA GLY A 1258 -28.14 26.00 128.74
C GLY A 1258 -29.14 26.89 129.49
N GLN A 1259 -30.45 26.68 129.35
CA GLN A 1259 -31.49 27.50 130.01
C GLN A 1259 -31.98 26.86 131.32
N THR A 1260 -32.49 27.68 132.25
CA THR A 1260 -33.09 27.22 133.52
C THR A 1260 -34.59 26.99 133.38
N GLY A 1261 -34.94 25.73 133.15
CA GLY A 1261 -36.29 25.19 132.95
C GLY A 1261 -36.13 23.75 132.47
N SER A 1262 -37.15 22.90 132.66
CA SER A 1262 -37.14 21.48 132.27
C SER A 1262 -38.00 21.23 131.04
#